data_AF-A0A9X9YF04-F1
#
_entry.id   AF-A0A9X9YF04-F1
#
_cell.length_a   1.000
_cell.length_b   1.000
_cell.length_c   1.000
_cell.angle_alpha   90.00
_cell.angle_beta   90.00
_cell.angle_gamma   90.00
#
_symmetry.space_group_name_H-M   'P 1'
#
loop_
_entity.id
_entity.type
_entity.pdbx_description
1 polymer ?
#
loop_
_entity_poly.entity_id
_entity_poly.type
_entity_poly.pdbx_seq_one_letter_code
_entity_poly.pdbx_strand_id
1 'polypeptide(L)'
;MMTLEPVLTPHGLLTLRQTAQAPALELNQGLRLEKAFLRGSGHGLLWLGADEVATVLPPVLSYWRALGMRYMTALCALPSVGDGRTKPPVPIPADGELDTMAAAVPPMTGAEYLTTSVLANLWQGMDAAFDAELVQAKLSLQEFLKSRHPAWNLVGRVHFNLAENRKDDEAPFAFLATYTTRLSAEAKAQHLPLGKALQEYSGARNRQRLLSLLMPVQRAAERSPWLKTLVNAGDIFHPLRWSPQQALQFLKDVPAIESAGVVVRMPASWRMNHPARPQVKATVGGNAPSQLGMDALLDFRMEVTLEGESLSKAEIKRLLAHSDGLTLIRGKWVEVDHERLHRTLEQFEAIERRAAAEGLSFGEAMRLLAGAGIAGDKTAAPADIDWSQTVAGPWLAETLATLRHPDWLMRVDPGQYFQGTLRPYQQSGVQWLYLLTQLKLGACLADDMGLGKTIQVLSLLLVIKNEDMARKPCLLVAPASLLANWAAEISRFAPSLKTVVVHPSAAPSEKLNTYSADRCADVDLVITSYGFLMRTPWLETISWRFVVLDEAQAIKNPAAKQTKSVKRLKAEMRIALTGTPIENRLGDLWSIFDFINPGLLGSSKEFSAFVKRLADRPHNPYGPLRELVRPYVLRRLKTDKSIIADLPDKTEVKTFCPLSRKQAALYQQAVAELAGHLEDVDGIKRRGIVLAFLMRLKQICNHPSQWLGDGAWNEEDSGKLVRLRDIAEVVAARQEKALIFTQFKETTAPLVPTFLGT
;
A
#
# COMPACT_ATOMS: atom_id res chain seq x y z
N MET A 1 33.40 13.06 24.31
CA MET A 1 32.86 12.54 25.59
C MET A 1 32.60 13.71 26.53
N MET A 2 31.61 13.59 27.41
CA MET A 2 31.21 14.63 28.36
C MET A 2 31.32 14.06 29.78
N THR A 3 31.86 14.83 30.73
CA THR A 3 32.09 14.37 32.11
C THR A 3 31.09 15.01 33.06
N LEU A 4 30.04 14.27 33.40
CA LEU A 4 28.91 14.73 34.21
C LEU A 4 28.84 13.95 35.52
N GLU A 5 28.70 14.66 36.64
CA GLU A 5 28.54 14.09 37.98
C GLU A 5 27.20 14.52 38.60
N PRO A 6 26.38 13.58 39.11
CA PRO A 6 25.23 13.91 39.94
C PRO A 6 25.66 14.51 41.27
N VAL A 7 25.06 15.65 41.64
CA VAL A 7 25.29 16.36 42.90
C VAL A 7 23.95 16.55 43.61
N LEU A 8 23.86 16.08 44.86
CA LEU A 8 22.71 16.33 45.71
C LEU A 8 22.96 17.60 46.54
N THR A 9 22.07 18.58 46.43
CA THR A 9 22.19 19.83 47.18
C THR A 9 21.69 19.67 48.62
N PRO A 10 22.07 20.56 49.56
CA PRO A 10 21.55 20.56 50.92
C PRO A 10 20.02 20.68 51.01
N HIS A 11 19.37 21.15 49.95
CA HIS A 11 17.92 21.27 49.85
C HIS A 11 17.25 20.01 49.26
N GLY A 12 18.00 18.92 49.05
CA GLY A 12 17.48 17.67 48.51
C GLY A 12 17.22 17.68 46.99
N LEU A 13 17.78 18.64 46.26
CA LEU A 13 17.68 18.70 44.79
C LEU A 13 18.85 17.98 44.13
N LEU A 14 18.56 17.08 43.19
CA LEU A 14 19.57 16.38 42.41
C LEU A 14 19.84 17.11 41.10
N THR A 15 21.08 17.52 40.90
CA THR A 15 21.53 18.26 39.71
C THR A 15 22.74 17.59 39.06
N LEU A 16 23.08 17.97 37.83
CA LEU A 16 24.31 17.51 37.17
C LEU A 16 25.33 18.64 37.12
N ARG A 17 26.58 18.32 37.49
CA ARG A 17 27.72 19.24 37.39
C ARG A 17 28.73 18.69 36.40
N GLN A 18 29.23 19.54 35.51
CA GLN A 18 30.36 19.21 34.66
C GLN A 18 31.66 19.28 35.48
N THR A 19 32.45 18.21 35.47
CA THR A 19 33.73 18.15 36.20
C THR A 19 34.74 17.29 35.46
N ALA A 20 36.01 17.70 35.45
CA ALA A 20 37.08 16.95 34.79
C ALA A 20 37.39 15.59 35.46
N GLN A 21 36.93 15.40 36.70
CA GLN A 21 37.17 14.19 37.49
C GLN A 21 36.08 13.11 37.32
N ALA A 22 34.98 13.42 36.63
CA ALA A 22 33.89 12.46 36.43
C ALA A 22 34.20 11.49 35.27
N PRO A 23 33.76 10.22 35.39
CA PRO A 23 33.86 9.27 34.29
C PRO A 23 33.11 9.78 33.05
N ALA A 24 33.76 9.58 31.90
CA ALA A 24 33.33 10.09 30.60
C ALA A 24 32.09 9.36 30.06
N LEU A 25 31.06 10.12 29.70
CA LEU A 25 29.88 9.66 28.96
C LEU A 25 30.03 9.94 27.46
N GLU A 26 29.33 9.15 26.65
CA GLU A 26 29.13 9.44 25.23
C GLU A 26 28.54 10.84 25.04
N LEU A 27 29.02 11.61 24.06
CA LEU A 27 28.71 13.04 23.92
C LEU A 27 27.20 13.29 23.79
N ASN A 28 26.53 12.50 22.94
CA ASN A 28 25.08 12.61 22.72
C ASN A 28 24.26 12.17 23.93
N GLN A 29 24.76 11.19 24.69
CA GLN A 29 24.13 10.71 25.91
C GLN A 29 24.22 11.77 27.01
N GLY A 30 25.40 12.38 27.19
CA GLY A 30 25.64 13.46 28.14
C GLY A 30 24.77 14.69 27.88
N LEU A 31 24.67 15.14 26.62
CA LEU A 31 23.86 16.30 26.25
C LEU A 31 22.36 16.10 26.50
N ARG A 32 21.84 14.89 26.25
CA ARG A 32 20.42 14.56 26.50
C ARG A 32 20.12 14.54 28.00
N LEU A 33 21.05 13.95 28.76
CA LEU A 33 20.92 13.85 30.21
C LEU A 33 21.00 15.22 30.87
N GLU A 34 21.95 16.07 30.48
CA GLU A 34 22.05 17.45 30.94
C GLU A 34 20.77 18.24 30.65
N LYS A 35 20.24 18.13 29.42
CA LYS A 35 18.97 18.77 29.04
C LYS A 35 17.78 18.31 29.89
N ALA A 36 17.73 17.03 30.27
CA ALA A 36 16.69 16.52 31.15
C ALA A 36 16.81 17.10 32.57
N PHE A 37 18.01 17.14 33.14
CA PHE A 37 18.25 17.72 34.47
C PHE A 37 18.07 19.23 34.52
N LEU A 38 18.28 19.97 33.41
CA LEU A 38 17.95 21.40 33.31
C LEU A 38 16.46 21.69 33.47
N ARG A 39 15.58 20.71 33.19
CA ARG A 39 14.13 20.83 33.44
C ARG A 39 13.75 20.52 34.89
N GLY A 40 14.66 19.94 35.67
CA GLY A 40 14.48 19.59 37.07
C GLY A 40 14.86 18.14 37.40
N SER A 41 15.08 17.87 38.69
CA SER A 41 15.51 16.55 39.22
C SER A 41 14.61 15.41 38.77
N GLY A 42 13.28 15.62 38.75
CA GLY A 42 12.31 14.62 38.33
C GLY A 42 12.42 14.21 36.86
N HIS A 43 12.66 15.18 35.96
CA HIS A 43 12.86 14.91 34.53
C HIS A 43 14.17 14.16 34.27
N GLY A 44 15.24 14.52 34.98
CA GLY A 44 16.53 13.85 34.91
C GLY A 44 16.47 12.39 35.38
N LEU A 45 15.85 12.15 36.53
CA LEU A 45 15.66 10.80 37.08
C LEU A 45 14.72 9.94 36.23
N LEU A 46 13.66 10.55 35.67
CA LEU A 46 12.78 9.87 34.74
C LEU A 46 13.52 9.44 33.47
N TRP A 47 14.34 10.30 32.88
CA TRP A 47 15.17 9.97 31.71
C TRP A 47 16.12 8.80 32.02
N LEU A 48 16.84 8.87 33.15
CA LEU A 48 17.72 7.77 33.58
C LEU A 48 16.96 6.45 33.73
N GLY A 49 15.78 6.50 34.33
CA GLY A 49 14.95 5.32 34.59
C GLY A 49 14.22 4.77 33.36
N ALA A 50 13.81 5.61 32.43
CA ALA A 50 12.94 5.22 31.31
C ALA A 50 13.70 5.02 29.99
N ASP A 51 14.69 5.85 29.70
CA ASP A 51 15.38 5.92 28.40
C ASP A 51 16.78 5.22 28.46
N GLU A 52 17.44 5.20 29.62
CA GLU A 52 18.82 4.70 29.82
C GLU A 52 18.88 3.28 30.46
N VAL A 53 17.86 2.46 30.22
CA VAL A 53 17.65 1.16 30.91
C VAL A 53 18.77 0.14 30.65
N ALA A 54 19.32 0.12 29.43
CA ALA A 54 20.35 -0.85 29.00
C ALA A 54 21.75 -0.25 28.88
N THR A 55 21.94 1.02 29.25
CA THR A 55 23.21 1.72 29.00
C THR A 55 24.22 1.48 30.11
N VAL A 56 25.50 1.42 29.76
CA VAL A 56 26.57 1.31 30.75
C VAL A 56 26.78 2.70 31.36
N LEU A 57 26.48 2.85 32.65
CA LEU A 57 26.56 4.11 33.37
C LEU A 57 27.56 4.02 34.54
N PRO A 58 28.23 5.12 34.89
CA PRO A 58 29.02 5.23 36.11
C PRO A 58 28.21 4.87 37.38
N PRO A 59 28.84 4.40 38.47
CA PRO A 59 28.15 3.90 39.67
C PRO A 59 27.10 4.85 40.24
N VAL A 60 27.40 6.15 40.35
CA VAL A 60 26.48 7.16 40.89
C VAL A 60 25.26 7.34 39.98
N LEU A 61 25.46 7.41 38.66
CA LEU A 61 24.36 7.49 37.69
C LEU A 61 23.54 6.21 37.64
N SER A 62 24.17 5.04 37.81
CA SER A 62 23.49 3.75 37.87
C SER A 62 22.62 3.62 39.14
N TYR A 63 23.07 4.16 40.28
CA TYR A 63 22.28 4.24 41.51
C TYR A 63 21.00 5.08 41.29
N TRP A 64 21.13 6.27 40.71
CA TRP A 64 19.98 7.13 40.42
C TRP A 64 19.04 6.57 39.35
N ARG A 65 19.60 5.88 38.33
CA ARG A 65 18.80 5.09 37.39
C ARG A 65 17.98 4.02 38.09
N ALA A 66 18.53 3.33 39.09
CA ALA A 66 17.80 2.29 39.81
C ALA A 66 16.55 2.84 40.51
N LEU A 67 16.60 4.07 41.05
CA LEU A 67 15.43 4.77 41.58
C LEU A 67 14.39 5.05 40.48
N GLY A 68 14.82 5.57 39.33
CA GLY A 68 13.95 5.81 38.18
C GLY A 68 13.30 4.53 37.63
N MET A 69 14.05 3.43 37.53
CA MET A 69 13.51 2.13 37.07
C MET A 69 12.47 1.56 38.04
N ARG A 70 12.65 1.76 39.36
CA ARG A 70 11.65 1.36 40.36
C ARG A 70 10.35 2.14 40.19
N TYR A 71 10.46 3.45 39.96
CA TYR A 71 9.30 4.30 39.63
C TYR A 71 8.59 3.80 38.36
N MET A 72 9.33 3.56 37.27
CA MET A 72 8.76 3.04 36.01
C MET A 72 8.11 1.66 36.20
N THR A 73 8.69 0.80 37.03
CA THR A 73 8.12 -0.52 37.35
C THR A 73 6.82 -0.40 38.14
N ALA A 74 6.77 0.49 39.14
CA ALA A 74 5.57 0.76 39.91
C ALA A 74 4.45 1.35 39.04
N LEU A 75 4.80 2.26 38.14
CA LEU A 75 3.90 2.85 37.15
C LEU A 75 3.28 1.78 36.23
N CYS A 76 4.09 0.89 35.66
CA CYS A 76 3.61 -0.17 34.77
C CYS A 76 2.73 -1.21 35.51
N ALA A 77 2.80 -1.27 36.84
CA ALA A 77 1.99 -2.14 37.65
C ALA A 77 0.60 -1.56 38.01
N LEU A 78 0.32 -0.30 37.66
CA LEU A 78 -0.94 0.36 38.00
C LEU A 78 -2.13 -0.18 37.18
N PRO A 79 -3.31 -0.33 37.81
CA PRO A 79 -4.50 -0.92 37.21
C PRO A 79 -5.25 0.09 36.31
N SER A 80 -4.61 0.63 35.27
CA SER A 80 -5.26 1.41 34.20
C SER A 80 -4.29 1.85 33.09
N VAL A 81 -3.36 1.00 32.68
CA VAL A 81 -2.60 1.22 31.42
C VAL A 81 -3.46 0.83 30.21
N GLY A 82 -4.64 1.45 30.08
CA GLY A 82 -5.47 1.43 28.87
C GLY A 82 -5.15 2.60 27.95
N ASP A 83 -5.94 2.81 26.89
CA ASP A 83 -5.80 3.89 25.89
C ASP A 83 -6.02 5.32 26.43
N GLY A 84 -5.99 5.50 27.75
CA GLY A 84 -6.11 6.79 28.40
C GLY A 84 -4.87 7.68 28.22
N ARG A 85 -5.07 8.99 28.34
CA ARG A 85 -4.01 10.01 28.33
C ARG A 85 -3.58 10.44 29.75
N THR A 86 -4.07 9.76 30.77
CA THR A 86 -3.82 10.05 32.19
C THR A 86 -3.46 8.77 32.94
N LYS A 87 -2.62 8.89 33.97
CA LYS A 87 -2.28 7.81 34.90
C LYS A 87 -2.80 8.13 36.31
N PRO A 88 -3.09 7.12 37.15
CA PRO A 88 -3.27 7.33 38.58
C PRO A 88 -1.92 7.67 39.24
N PRO A 89 -1.91 8.30 40.44
CA PRO A 89 -0.69 8.63 41.14
C PRO A 89 0.09 7.35 41.51
N VAL A 90 1.41 7.37 41.28
CA VAL A 90 2.27 6.22 41.57
C VAL A 90 2.57 6.19 43.07
N PRO A 91 2.19 5.12 43.81
CA PRO A 91 2.41 5.05 45.24
C PRO A 91 3.90 5.09 45.57
N ILE A 92 4.26 5.82 46.62
CA ILE A 92 5.62 5.88 47.14
C ILE A 92 5.95 4.51 47.76
N PRO A 93 7.15 3.94 47.54
CA PRO A 93 7.56 2.70 48.19
C PRO A 93 7.48 2.80 49.71
N ALA A 94 7.20 1.67 50.39
CA ALA A 94 7.15 1.64 51.85
C ALA A 94 8.51 2.05 52.46
N ASP A 95 8.49 2.70 53.63
CA ASP A 95 9.65 3.34 54.26
C ASP A 95 10.91 2.46 54.28
N GLY A 96 10.77 1.17 54.62
CA GLY A 96 11.91 0.23 54.67
C GLY A 96 12.65 0.00 53.33
N GLU A 97 12.00 0.17 52.18
CA GLU A 97 12.68 0.07 50.87
C GLU A 97 13.52 1.32 50.57
N LEU A 98 12.98 2.51 50.88
CA LEU A 98 13.68 3.77 50.68
C LEU A 98 14.83 3.93 51.69
N ASP A 99 14.66 3.45 52.92
CA ASP A 99 15.73 3.38 53.92
C ASP A 99 16.90 2.53 53.44
N THR A 100 16.61 1.36 52.86
CA THR A 100 17.63 0.47 52.28
C THR A 100 18.37 1.14 51.12
N MET A 101 17.67 1.92 50.30
CA MET A 101 18.31 2.66 49.21
C MET A 101 19.19 3.80 49.72
N ALA A 102 18.69 4.61 50.66
CA ALA A 102 19.46 5.70 51.26
C ALA A 102 20.77 5.20 51.89
N ALA A 103 20.74 4.04 52.57
CA ALA A 103 21.92 3.40 53.13
C ALA A 103 22.91 2.85 52.09
N ALA A 104 22.45 2.58 50.87
CA ALA A 104 23.23 1.97 49.78
C ALA A 104 23.78 2.99 48.77
N VAL A 105 23.70 4.29 49.07
CA VAL A 105 24.20 5.34 48.17
C VAL A 105 25.71 5.21 47.97
N PRO A 106 26.23 5.23 46.72
CA PRO A 106 27.66 5.23 46.48
C PRO A 106 28.28 6.58 46.92
N PRO A 107 29.60 6.64 47.20
CA PRO A 107 30.27 7.91 47.48
C PRO A 107 30.02 8.92 46.36
N MET A 108 29.34 10.02 46.68
CA MET A 108 29.00 11.10 45.76
C MET A 108 28.91 12.44 46.49
N THR A 109 29.05 13.53 45.75
CA THR A 109 28.90 14.88 46.32
C THR A 109 27.48 15.10 46.85
N GLY A 110 27.34 15.35 48.15
CA GLY A 110 26.07 15.59 48.83
C GLY A 110 25.35 14.33 49.31
N ALA A 111 26.01 13.17 49.33
CA ALA A 111 25.44 11.92 49.84
C ALA A 111 24.93 12.03 51.29
N GLU A 112 25.55 12.88 52.10
CA GLU A 112 25.18 13.18 53.49
C GLU A 112 23.79 13.82 53.63
N TYR A 113 23.25 14.41 52.56
CA TYR A 113 21.91 14.99 52.54
C TYR A 113 20.84 13.99 52.09
N LEU A 114 21.22 12.77 51.72
CA LEU A 114 20.27 11.77 51.23
C LEU A 114 19.54 11.08 52.38
N THR A 115 18.28 11.43 52.55
CA THR A 115 17.36 10.79 53.51
C THR A 115 16.22 10.09 52.78
N THR A 116 15.47 9.26 53.51
CA THR A 116 14.22 8.64 53.06
C THR A 116 13.21 9.68 52.58
N SER A 117 13.13 10.82 53.27
CA SER A 117 12.26 11.94 52.87
C SER A 117 12.71 12.61 51.58
N VAL A 118 14.03 12.76 51.34
CA VAL A 118 14.57 13.26 50.07
C VAL A 118 14.26 12.30 48.92
N LEU A 119 14.41 10.99 49.12
CA LEU A 119 14.05 9.99 48.10
C LEU A 119 12.54 10.01 47.78
N ALA A 120 11.69 10.17 48.79
CA ALA A 120 10.24 10.30 48.60
C ALA A 120 9.88 11.58 47.82
N ASN A 121 10.54 12.70 48.10
CA ASN A 121 10.36 13.95 47.35
C ASN A 121 10.82 13.82 45.88
N LEU A 122 11.95 13.16 45.65
CA LEU A 122 12.43 12.88 44.29
C LEU A 122 11.48 11.93 43.54
N TRP A 123 10.85 10.97 44.22
CA TRP A 123 9.82 10.10 43.66
C TRP A 123 8.58 10.88 43.21
N GLN A 124 8.06 11.77 44.07
CA GLN A 124 6.96 12.67 43.70
C GLN A 124 7.35 13.60 42.53
N GLY A 125 8.60 14.08 42.51
CA GLY A 125 9.15 14.86 41.40
C GLY A 125 9.15 14.10 40.07
N MET A 126 9.47 12.80 40.07
CA MET A 126 9.34 11.95 38.88
C MET A 126 7.88 11.75 38.46
N ASP A 127 6.97 11.59 39.42
CA ASP A 127 5.53 11.42 39.16
C ASP A 127 4.94 12.64 38.43
N ALA A 128 5.26 13.85 38.92
CA ALA A 128 4.88 15.11 38.29
C ALA A 128 5.56 15.34 36.93
N ALA A 129 6.85 15.01 36.81
CA ALA A 129 7.59 15.12 35.55
C ALA A 129 6.99 14.21 34.47
N PHE A 130 6.60 12.99 34.84
CA PHE A 130 5.95 12.05 33.92
C PHE A 130 4.61 12.59 33.42
N ASP A 131 3.77 13.11 34.30
CA ASP A 131 2.47 13.69 33.92
C ASP A 131 2.63 14.88 32.97
N ALA A 132 3.58 15.77 33.25
CA ALA A 132 3.89 16.90 32.38
C ALA A 132 4.35 16.46 30.98
N GLU A 133 5.21 15.45 30.90
CA GLU A 133 5.72 14.94 29.62
C GLU A 133 4.69 14.14 28.82
N LEU A 134 3.81 13.39 29.49
CA LEU A 134 2.71 12.68 28.85
C LEU A 134 1.71 13.66 28.20
N VAL A 135 1.35 14.72 28.93
CA VAL A 135 0.47 15.80 28.41
C VAL A 135 1.12 16.49 27.20
N GLN A 136 2.42 16.77 27.26
CA GLN A 136 3.15 17.41 26.17
C GLN A 136 3.20 16.53 24.91
N ALA A 137 3.37 15.21 25.07
CA ALA A 137 3.49 14.27 23.96
C ALA A 137 2.17 14.06 23.19
N LYS A 138 1.01 14.27 23.82
CA LYS A 138 -0.34 14.01 23.25
C LYS A 138 -0.55 12.57 22.76
N LEU A 139 0.24 11.63 23.27
CA LEU A 139 0.14 10.20 22.99
C LEU A 139 -0.74 9.48 24.02
N SER A 140 -1.21 8.27 23.70
CA SER A 140 -1.71 7.38 24.76
C SER A 140 -0.58 6.98 25.70
N LEU A 141 -0.92 6.56 26.93
CA LEU A 141 0.07 6.10 27.90
C LEU A 141 0.94 4.94 27.34
N GLN A 142 0.34 4.01 26.58
CA GLN A 142 1.07 2.89 25.97
C GLN A 142 2.02 3.34 24.87
N GLU A 143 1.59 4.24 23.98
CA GLU A 143 2.45 4.79 22.93
C GLU A 143 3.60 5.60 23.52
N PHE A 144 3.36 6.33 24.62
CA PHE A 144 4.38 7.08 25.32
C PHE A 144 5.41 6.17 26.02
N LEU A 145 4.96 5.10 26.68
CA LEU A 145 5.90 4.11 27.26
C LEU A 145 6.72 3.41 26.17
N LYS A 146 6.09 3.09 25.03
CA LYS A 146 6.77 2.49 23.88
C LYS A 146 7.79 3.43 23.24
N SER A 147 7.50 4.74 23.18
CA SER A 147 8.42 5.74 22.60
C SER A 147 9.65 5.99 23.48
N ARG A 148 9.55 5.78 24.79
CA ARG A 148 10.68 5.83 25.74
C ARG A 148 11.59 4.64 25.61
N HIS A 149 11.05 3.43 25.81
CA HIS A 149 11.78 2.20 25.57
C HIS A 149 10.81 1.04 25.35
N PRO A 150 10.95 0.23 24.28
CA PRO A 150 9.99 -0.84 23.95
C PRO A 150 9.74 -1.85 25.10
N ALA A 151 10.73 -2.08 25.95
CA ALA A 151 10.64 -3.04 27.06
C ALA A 151 9.65 -2.63 28.17
N TRP A 152 9.35 -1.34 28.35
CA TRP A 152 8.38 -0.90 29.38
C TRP A 152 6.96 -1.35 29.08
N ASN A 153 6.63 -1.56 27.80
CA ASN A 153 5.33 -2.08 27.41
C ASN A 153 5.14 -3.55 27.80
N LEU A 154 6.21 -4.28 28.15
CA LEU A 154 6.16 -5.70 28.52
C LEU A 154 5.97 -5.91 30.03
N VAL A 155 6.29 -4.91 30.86
CA VAL A 155 6.23 -4.99 32.33
C VAL A 155 4.77 -4.98 32.78
N GLY A 156 4.39 -5.89 33.68
CA GLY A 156 3.01 -6.04 34.14
C GLY A 156 2.08 -6.78 33.17
N ARG A 157 2.58 -7.30 32.04
CA ARG A 157 1.77 -8.11 31.11
C ARG A 157 1.85 -9.61 31.39
N VAL A 158 0.74 -10.31 31.18
CA VAL A 158 0.68 -11.77 31.17
C VAL A 158 1.16 -12.28 29.82
N HIS A 159 1.96 -13.35 29.88
CA HIS A 159 2.53 -14.05 28.76
C HIS A 159 2.11 -15.51 28.78
N PHE A 160 1.62 -16.01 27.65
CA PHE A 160 1.35 -17.43 27.42
C PHE A 160 2.50 -18.00 26.61
N ASN A 161 3.26 -18.92 27.20
CA ASN A 161 4.44 -19.51 26.57
C ASN A 161 4.13 -20.94 26.14
N LEU A 162 4.33 -21.23 24.85
CA LEU A 162 4.33 -22.57 24.28
C LEU A 162 5.76 -22.96 23.90
N ALA A 163 6.21 -24.13 24.34
CA ALA A 163 7.55 -24.65 24.04
C ALA A 163 7.49 -26.11 23.59
N GLU A 164 8.45 -26.52 22.75
CA GLU A 164 8.62 -27.93 22.36
C GLU A 164 9.32 -28.72 23.49
N ASN A 165 8.72 -29.83 23.92
CA ASN A 165 9.31 -30.81 24.83
C ASN A 165 9.66 -32.09 24.06
N ARG A 166 10.88 -32.18 23.53
CA ARG A 166 11.35 -33.32 22.71
C ARG A 166 11.59 -34.62 23.48
N LYS A 167 11.32 -34.64 24.78
CA LYS A 167 11.52 -35.81 25.65
C LYS A 167 10.22 -36.59 25.94
N ASP A 168 9.08 -36.08 25.48
CA ASP A 168 7.75 -36.64 25.74
C ASP A 168 7.01 -36.80 24.41
N ASP A 169 6.85 -38.04 23.96
CA ASP A 169 6.24 -38.35 22.65
C ASP A 169 4.72 -38.24 22.67
N GLU A 170 4.07 -38.39 23.84
CA GLU A 170 2.61 -38.26 23.98
C GLU A 170 2.18 -36.80 24.18
N ALA A 171 2.96 -36.02 24.92
CA ALA A 171 2.71 -34.60 25.17
C ALA A 171 3.95 -33.73 24.84
N PRO A 172 4.26 -33.57 23.54
CA PRO A 172 5.48 -32.92 23.07
C PRO A 172 5.47 -31.39 23.20
N PHE A 173 4.42 -30.80 23.78
CA PHE A 173 4.32 -29.37 24.00
C PHE A 173 4.19 -29.05 25.49
N ALA A 174 4.94 -28.05 25.95
CA ALA A 174 4.84 -27.51 27.30
C ALA A 174 4.24 -26.11 27.25
N PHE A 175 3.26 -25.87 28.12
CA PHE A 175 2.63 -24.56 28.26
C PHE A 175 2.88 -23.98 29.66
N LEU A 176 3.16 -22.68 29.72
CA LEU A 176 3.26 -21.95 30.98
C LEU A 176 2.77 -20.50 30.83
N ALA A 177 1.80 -20.12 31.66
CA ALA A 177 1.45 -18.73 31.86
C ALA A 177 2.45 -18.06 32.83
N THR A 178 2.99 -16.91 32.42
CA THR A 178 3.93 -16.11 33.20
C THR A 178 3.51 -14.64 33.18
N TYR A 179 4.04 -13.82 34.07
CA TYR A 179 3.90 -12.36 34.00
C TYR A 179 5.26 -11.70 34.16
N THR A 180 5.42 -10.53 33.53
CA THR A 180 6.65 -9.75 33.67
C THR A 180 6.60 -8.93 34.96
N THR A 181 7.52 -9.17 35.88
CA THR A 181 7.59 -8.45 37.16
C THR A 181 8.35 -7.14 37.06
N ARG A 182 9.52 -7.18 36.40
CA ARG A 182 10.45 -6.06 36.25
C ARG A 182 11.41 -6.28 35.09
N LEU A 183 12.16 -5.24 34.73
CA LEU A 183 13.33 -5.36 33.86
C LEU A 183 14.58 -5.60 34.72
N SER A 184 15.50 -6.42 34.22
CA SER A 184 16.85 -6.58 34.78
C SER A 184 17.72 -5.35 34.47
N ALA A 185 18.91 -5.28 35.08
CA ALA A 185 19.90 -4.22 34.82
C ALA A 185 20.39 -4.18 33.35
N GLU A 186 20.17 -5.26 32.57
CA GLU A 186 20.46 -5.34 31.14
C GLU A 186 19.20 -5.10 30.28
N ALA A 187 18.14 -4.51 30.84
CA ALA A 187 16.83 -4.33 30.21
C ALA A 187 16.12 -5.61 29.72
N LYS A 188 16.55 -6.81 30.15
CA LYS A 188 15.84 -8.06 29.89
C LYS A 188 14.65 -8.22 30.84
N ALA A 189 13.48 -8.53 30.30
CA ALA A 189 12.26 -8.79 31.07
C ALA A 189 12.42 -10.03 31.97
N GLN A 190 12.11 -9.88 33.26
CA GLN A 190 12.07 -10.99 34.21
C GLN A 190 10.65 -11.53 34.34
N HIS A 191 10.49 -12.83 34.10
CA HIS A 191 9.21 -13.51 34.10
C HIS A 191 9.09 -14.43 35.32
N LEU A 192 7.94 -14.40 35.99
CA LEU A 192 7.56 -15.38 37.01
C LEU A 192 6.31 -16.16 36.58
N PRO A 193 6.15 -17.43 36.99
CA PRO A 193 4.92 -18.18 36.78
C PRO A 193 3.71 -17.41 37.32
N LEU A 194 2.62 -17.39 36.55
CA LEU A 194 1.40 -16.67 36.94
C LEU A 194 0.84 -17.18 38.27
N GLY A 195 0.99 -18.47 38.58
CA GLY A 195 0.63 -19.05 39.88
C GLY A 195 1.35 -18.41 41.08
N LYS A 196 2.58 -17.89 40.92
CA LYS A 196 3.27 -17.17 42.01
C LYS A 196 2.61 -15.83 42.34
N ALA A 197 1.98 -15.18 41.37
CA ALA A 197 1.25 -13.93 41.61
C ALA A 197 0.08 -14.14 42.59
N LEU A 198 -0.58 -15.30 42.55
CA LEU A 198 -1.65 -15.65 43.50
C LEU A 198 -1.12 -15.78 44.93
N GLN A 199 0.11 -16.25 45.11
CA GLN A 199 0.74 -16.37 46.42
C GLN A 199 1.24 -15.01 46.94
N GLU A 200 1.96 -14.26 46.10
CA GLU A 200 2.60 -12.98 46.48
C GLU A 200 1.61 -11.82 46.68
N TYR A 201 0.47 -11.82 45.97
CA TYR A 201 -0.50 -10.72 46.00
C TYR A 201 -1.84 -11.08 46.66
N SER A 202 -1.90 -12.18 47.42
CA SER A 202 -3.10 -12.63 48.15
C SER A 202 -3.54 -11.71 49.31
N GLY A 203 -2.66 -10.83 49.80
CA GLY A 203 -2.96 -9.91 50.90
C GLY A 203 -3.83 -8.70 50.50
N ALA A 204 -4.63 -8.18 51.45
CA ALA A 204 -5.61 -7.10 51.23
C ALA A 204 -5.03 -5.82 50.59
N ARG A 205 -3.74 -5.52 50.80
CA ARG A 205 -3.06 -4.35 50.19
C ARG A 205 -2.76 -4.50 48.69
N ASN A 206 -2.74 -5.71 48.13
CA ASN A 206 -2.30 -5.98 46.75
C ASN A 206 -3.39 -6.54 45.82
N ARG A 207 -4.64 -6.65 46.30
CA ARG A 207 -5.77 -7.24 45.55
C ARG A 207 -6.02 -6.55 44.20
N GLN A 208 -5.83 -5.23 44.12
CA GLN A 208 -6.05 -4.46 42.89
C GLN A 208 -5.01 -4.78 41.80
N ARG A 209 -3.77 -5.07 42.20
CA ARG A 209 -2.67 -5.47 41.30
C ARG A 209 -2.85 -6.89 40.78
N LEU A 210 -3.40 -7.79 41.60
CA LEU A 210 -3.76 -9.14 41.16
C LEU A 210 -4.92 -9.09 40.15
N LEU A 211 -5.94 -8.26 40.39
CA LEU A 211 -7.07 -8.10 39.46
C LEU A 211 -6.63 -7.52 38.11
N SER A 212 -5.72 -6.54 38.07
CA SER A 212 -5.23 -6.01 36.80
C SER A 212 -4.41 -7.02 36.01
N LEU A 213 -3.63 -7.87 36.67
CA LEU A 213 -2.88 -8.96 36.03
C LEU A 213 -3.81 -10.04 35.45
N LEU A 214 -4.90 -10.39 36.12
CA LEU A 214 -5.80 -11.45 35.68
C LEU A 214 -6.86 -10.99 34.67
N MET A 215 -7.13 -9.69 34.57
CA MET A 215 -8.15 -9.15 33.67
C MET A 215 -7.93 -9.50 32.18
N PRO A 216 -6.71 -9.42 31.60
CA PRO A 216 -6.46 -9.89 30.24
C PRO A 216 -6.74 -11.38 30.03
N VAL A 217 -6.41 -12.21 31.04
CA VAL A 217 -6.65 -13.66 31.00
C VAL A 217 -8.16 -13.96 31.00
N GLN A 218 -8.92 -13.24 31.82
CA GLN A 218 -10.38 -13.37 31.86
C GLN A 218 -11.04 -12.94 30.54
N ARG A 219 -10.60 -11.80 29.96
CA ARG A 219 -11.07 -11.35 28.64
C ARG A 219 -10.75 -12.33 27.52
N ALA A 220 -9.58 -12.97 27.58
CA ALA A 220 -9.20 -14.02 26.63
C ALA A 220 -10.11 -15.25 26.78
N ALA A 221 -10.40 -15.67 28.03
CA ALA A 221 -11.30 -16.78 28.33
C ALA A 221 -12.76 -16.53 27.90
N GLU A 222 -13.24 -15.29 27.88
CA GLU A 222 -14.57 -14.96 27.34
C GLU A 222 -14.67 -15.16 25.83
N ARG A 223 -13.54 -15.05 25.11
CA ARG A 223 -13.46 -15.17 23.65
C ARG A 223 -13.04 -16.57 23.17
N SER A 224 -12.44 -17.38 24.03
CA SER A 224 -12.07 -18.78 23.76
C SER A 224 -12.76 -19.71 24.75
N PRO A 225 -13.78 -20.51 24.32
CA PRO A 225 -14.43 -21.50 25.16
C PRO A 225 -13.43 -22.53 25.72
N TRP A 226 -12.43 -22.91 24.94
CA TRP A 226 -11.39 -23.84 25.36
C TRP A 226 -10.53 -23.24 26.49
N LEU A 227 -10.04 -22.01 26.32
CA LEU A 227 -9.28 -21.32 27.37
C LEU A 227 -10.12 -21.11 28.63
N LYS A 228 -11.43 -20.87 28.50
CA LYS A 228 -12.35 -20.75 29.64
C LYS A 228 -12.35 -21.99 30.52
N THR A 229 -12.28 -23.18 29.92
CA THR A 229 -12.22 -24.44 30.70
C THR A 229 -10.94 -24.51 31.54
N LEU A 230 -9.79 -24.15 30.97
CA LEU A 230 -8.50 -24.12 31.67
C LEU A 230 -8.45 -23.08 32.79
N VAL A 231 -9.06 -21.91 32.58
CA VAL A 231 -9.13 -20.86 33.61
C VAL A 231 -10.05 -21.27 34.75
N ASN A 232 -11.22 -21.85 34.45
CA ASN A 232 -12.18 -22.31 35.46
C ASN A 232 -11.63 -23.47 36.30
N ALA A 233 -10.86 -24.37 35.71
CA ALA A 233 -10.20 -25.47 36.40
C ALA A 233 -8.99 -25.02 37.24
N GLY A 234 -8.45 -23.82 36.99
CA GLY A 234 -7.22 -23.32 37.61
C GLY A 234 -5.93 -23.86 36.98
N ASP A 235 -6.04 -24.70 35.95
CA ASP A 235 -4.91 -25.33 35.25
C ASP A 235 -3.95 -24.30 34.63
N ILE A 236 -4.48 -23.14 34.21
CA ILE A 236 -3.70 -22.04 33.61
C ILE A 236 -2.57 -21.53 34.52
N PHE A 237 -2.68 -21.74 35.84
CA PHE A 237 -1.70 -21.29 36.83
C PHE A 237 -0.54 -22.26 37.05
N HIS A 238 -0.58 -23.44 36.41
CA HIS A 238 0.41 -24.49 36.53
C HIS A 238 1.10 -24.78 35.18
N PRO A 239 2.32 -25.34 35.18
CA PRO A 239 2.92 -25.87 33.95
C PRO A 239 2.09 -27.04 33.42
N LEU A 240 1.66 -26.95 32.16
CA LEU A 240 0.85 -27.98 31.50
C LEU A 240 1.67 -28.68 30.42
N ARG A 241 1.34 -29.96 30.20
CA ARG A 241 1.82 -30.78 29.09
C ARG A 241 0.67 -30.97 28.12
N TRP A 242 0.90 -30.67 26.84
CA TRP A 242 -0.13 -30.65 25.81
C TRP A 242 0.18 -31.65 24.70
N SER A 243 -0.87 -32.34 24.28
CA SER A 243 -0.88 -33.11 23.03
C SER A 243 -0.82 -32.18 21.81
N PRO A 244 -0.46 -32.69 20.62
CA PRO A 244 -0.50 -31.93 19.37
C PRO A 244 -1.86 -31.27 19.08
N GLN A 245 -2.96 -31.94 19.46
CA GLN A 245 -4.32 -31.42 19.27
C GLN A 245 -4.61 -30.22 20.17
N GLN A 246 -4.19 -30.27 21.44
CA GLN A 246 -4.33 -29.14 22.37
C GLN A 246 -3.49 -27.95 21.95
N ALA A 247 -2.26 -28.19 21.47
CA ALA A 247 -1.40 -27.14 20.92
C ALA A 247 -2.03 -26.50 19.66
N LEU A 248 -2.62 -27.29 18.76
CA LEU A 248 -3.33 -26.76 17.60
C LEU A 248 -4.57 -25.95 17.98
N GLN A 249 -5.34 -26.40 18.98
CA GLN A 249 -6.49 -25.63 19.47
C GLN A 249 -6.06 -24.29 20.06
N PHE A 250 -4.96 -24.27 20.84
CA PHE A 250 -4.37 -23.03 21.34
C PHE A 250 -3.97 -22.09 20.20
N LEU A 251 -3.33 -22.62 19.13
CA LEU A 251 -2.92 -21.83 17.96
C LEU A 251 -4.10 -21.14 17.26
N LYS A 252 -5.25 -21.80 17.17
CA LYS A 252 -6.48 -21.22 16.59
C LYS A 252 -7.00 -20.02 17.39
N ASP A 253 -6.80 -20.04 18.70
CA ASP A 253 -7.30 -19.01 19.63
C ASP A 253 -6.31 -17.84 19.84
N VAL A 254 -5.07 -17.93 19.33
CA VAL A 254 -4.03 -16.89 19.50
C VAL A 254 -4.51 -15.48 19.13
N PRO A 255 -5.17 -15.24 17.98
CA PRO A 255 -5.62 -13.88 17.64
C PRO A 255 -6.60 -13.31 18.68
N ALA A 256 -7.49 -14.16 19.21
CA ALA A 256 -8.41 -13.77 20.26
C ALA A 256 -7.69 -13.47 21.59
N ILE A 257 -6.68 -14.28 21.94
CA ILE A 257 -5.86 -14.11 23.14
C ILE A 257 -5.03 -12.83 23.09
N GLU A 258 -4.37 -12.53 21.96
CA GLU A 258 -3.58 -11.33 21.77
C GLU A 258 -4.44 -10.06 21.79
N SER A 259 -5.62 -10.12 21.15
CA SER A 259 -6.60 -9.02 21.18
C SER A 259 -7.14 -8.71 22.58
N ALA A 260 -7.04 -9.65 23.52
CA ALA A 260 -7.41 -9.48 24.92
C ALA A 260 -6.28 -8.89 25.79
N GLY A 261 -5.08 -8.69 25.22
CA GLY A 261 -3.93 -8.07 25.89
C GLY A 261 -2.93 -9.05 26.48
N VAL A 262 -3.07 -10.35 26.22
CA VAL A 262 -2.10 -11.39 26.61
C VAL A 262 -1.05 -11.54 25.52
N VAL A 263 0.23 -11.57 25.90
CA VAL A 263 1.33 -11.76 24.94
C VAL A 263 1.57 -13.25 24.72
N VAL A 264 1.52 -13.74 23.49
CA VAL A 264 1.80 -15.14 23.21
C VAL A 264 3.25 -15.31 22.73
N ARG A 265 3.95 -16.30 23.29
CA ARG A 265 5.31 -16.69 22.91
C ARG A 265 5.30 -18.13 22.40
N MET A 266 5.86 -18.33 21.22
CA MET A 266 5.93 -19.61 20.53
C MET A 266 7.36 -20.17 20.50
N PRO A 267 7.53 -21.47 20.14
CA PRO A 267 8.84 -22.04 19.91
C PRO A 267 9.66 -21.22 18.91
N ALA A 268 10.96 -21.05 19.18
CA ALA A 268 11.86 -20.25 18.34
C ALA A 268 12.03 -20.81 16.91
N SER A 269 11.73 -22.10 16.71
CA SER A 269 11.71 -22.78 15.42
C SER A 269 10.56 -22.32 14.51
N TRP A 270 9.52 -21.68 15.05
CA TRP A 270 8.30 -21.33 14.32
C TRP A 270 8.41 -19.93 13.72
N ARG A 271 8.34 -19.83 12.39
CA ARG A 271 8.39 -18.55 11.69
C ARG A 271 7.08 -17.79 11.89
N MET A 272 7.19 -16.50 12.23
CA MET A 272 6.04 -15.63 12.55
C MET A 272 5.07 -16.25 13.56
N ASN A 273 5.56 -17.02 14.54
CA ASN A 273 4.74 -17.68 15.56
C ASN A 273 3.75 -18.73 15.02
N HIS A 274 4.00 -19.29 13.83
CA HIS A 274 3.20 -20.38 13.26
C HIS A 274 4.04 -21.62 12.94
N PRO A 275 3.50 -22.83 13.11
CA PRO A 275 4.13 -24.06 12.64
C PRO A 275 4.30 -24.04 11.11
N ALA A 276 5.25 -24.83 10.60
CA ALA A 276 5.44 -24.95 9.17
C ALA A 276 4.20 -25.59 8.52
N ARG A 277 3.91 -25.24 7.26
CA ARG A 277 2.80 -25.80 6.48
C ARG A 277 3.33 -26.32 5.14
N PRO A 278 2.84 -27.47 4.65
CA PRO A 278 3.19 -27.91 3.31
C PRO A 278 2.46 -27.04 2.29
N GLN A 279 3.17 -26.64 1.24
CA GLN A 279 2.63 -25.80 0.17
C GLN A 279 2.82 -26.49 -1.17
N VAL A 280 1.78 -26.46 -2.00
CA VAL A 280 1.86 -26.86 -3.40
C VAL A 280 2.51 -25.72 -4.17
N LYS A 281 3.75 -25.93 -4.60
CA LYS A 281 4.52 -24.98 -5.39
C LYS A 281 4.42 -25.33 -6.87
N ALA A 282 3.84 -24.42 -7.66
CA ALA A 282 3.85 -24.51 -9.11
C ALA A 282 4.91 -23.60 -9.70
N THR A 283 5.70 -24.13 -10.62
CA THR A 283 6.70 -23.39 -11.39
C THR A 283 6.27 -23.31 -12.85
N VAL A 284 6.27 -22.11 -13.42
CA VAL A 284 5.81 -21.87 -14.80
C VAL A 284 6.85 -21.11 -15.62
N GLY A 285 7.11 -21.55 -16.86
CA GLY A 285 8.04 -20.88 -17.77
C GLY A 285 9.50 -21.07 -17.36
N GLY A 286 9.91 -22.33 -17.20
CA GLY A 286 11.29 -22.71 -16.97
C GLY A 286 12.17 -22.51 -18.20
N ASN A 287 11.64 -22.81 -19.39
CA ASN A 287 12.36 -22.68 -20.67
C ASN A 287 11.67 -21.70 -21.62
N ALA A 288 12.41 -21.20 -22.62
CA ALA A 288 11.85 -20.36 -23.67
C ALA A 288 10.83 -21.14 -24.53
N PRO A 289 9.63 -20.59 -24.78
CA PRO A 289 8.62 -21.24 -25.61
C PRO A 289 9.02 -21.21 -27.09
N SER A 290 8.49 -22.15 -27.88
CA SER A 290 8.73 -22.23 -29.33
C SER A 290 8.06 -21.12 -30.13
N GLN A 291 7.03 -20.49 -29.57
CA GLN A 291 6.33 -19.33 -30.13
C GLN A 291 6.20 -18.26 -29.06
N LEU A 292 6.14 -16.99 -29.47
CA LEU A 292 5.99 -15.83 -28.58
C LEU A 292 4.59 -15.23 -28.70
N GLY A 293 4.13 -14.55 -27.64
CA GLY A 293 2.82 -13.90 -27.54
C GLY A 293 1.95 -14.46 -26.42
N MET A 294 0.72 -13.95 -26.32
CA MET A 294 -0.23 -14.34 -25.26
C MET A 294 -0.61 -15.83 -25.31
N ASP A 295 -0.62 -16.42 -26.50
CA ASP A 295 -0.94 -17.84 -26.73
C ASP A 295 0.30 -18.76 -26.69
N ALA A 296 1.48 -18.21 -26.34
CA ALA A 296 2.71 -18.99 -26.19
C ALA A 296 2.54 -20.04 -25.09
N LEU A 297 2.87 -21.29 -25.40
CA LEU A 297 2.76 -22.41 -24.46
C LEU A 297 4.00 -22.49 -23.58
N LEU A 298 3.81 -22.31 -22.27
CA LEU A 298 4.85 -22.41 -21.25
C LEU A 298 4.84 -23.77 -20.58
N ASP A 299 6.02 -24.22 -20.14
CA ASP A 299 6.14 -25.39 -19.30
C ASP A 299 5.62 -25.13 -17.89
N PHE A 300 4.97 -26.15 -17.32
CA PHE A 300 4.40 -26.13 -15.98
C PHE A 300 4.90 -27.36 -15.22
N ARG A 301 5.30 -27.16 -13.97
CA ARG A 301 5.67 -28.26 -13.05
C ARG A 301 5.16 -27.96 -11.66
N MET A 302 4.59 -28.96 -10.99
CA MET A 302 4.22 -28.83 -9.58
C MET A 302 5.08 -29.71 -8.67
N GLU A 303 5.32 -29.21 -7.46
CA GLU A 303 5.95 -29.95 -6.37
C GLU A 303 5.32 -29.55 -5.05
N VAL A 304 5.36 -30.44 -4.05
CA VAL A 304 4.97 -30.08 -2.68
C VAL A 304 6.23 -29.71 -1.93
N THR A 305 6.24 -28.53 -1.31
CA THR A 305 7.37 -28.03 -0.56
C THR A 305 7.02 -27.77 0.90
N LEU A 306 8.00 -27.89 1.78
CA LEU A 306 7.91 -27.51 3.18
C LEU A 306 9.06 -26.56 3.48
N GLU A 307 8.75 -25.30 3.80
CA GLU A 307 9.73 -24.22 3.97
C GLU A 307 10.69 -24.03 2.79
N GLY A 308 10.26 -24.39 1.56
CA GLY A 308 11.05 -24.29 0.34
C GLY A 308 11.81 -25.56 -0.08
N GLU A 309 11.80 -26.61 0.74
CA GLU A 309 12.37 -27.92 0.38
C GLU A 309 11.29 -28.86 -0.19
N SER A 310 11.58 -29.55 -1.29
CA SER A 310 10.65 -30.50 -1.91
C SER A 310 10.45 -31.76 -1.05
N LEU A 311 9.21 -32.20 -0.94
CA LEU A 311 8.80 -33.43 -0.26
C LEU A 311 8.76 -34.61 -1.23
N SER A 312 9.17 -35.78 -0.75
CA SER A 312 9.07 -37.03 -1.50
C SER A 312 7.63 -37.56 -1.54
N LYS A 313 7.31 -38.40 -2.52
CA LYS A 313 5.99 -39.06 -2.63
C LYS A 313 5.60 -39.82 -1.36
N ALA A 314 6.57 -40.42 -0.68
CA ALA A 314 6.34 -41.13 0.58
C ALA A 314 5.97 -40.17 1.73
N GLU A 315 6.62 -39.00 1.81
CA GLU A 315 6.30 -37.95 2.79
C GLU A 315 4.92 -37.33 2.52
N ILE A 316 4.58 -37.07 1.25
CA ILE A 316 3.25 -36.58 0.87
C ILE A 316 2.17 -37.60 1.24
N LYS A 317 2.39 -38.90 0.96
CA LYS A 317 1.45 -39.95 1.36
C LYS A 317 1.28 -40.03 2.88
N ARG A 318 2.36 -39.82 3.65
CA ARG A 318 2.27 -39.74 5.12
C ARG A 318 1.44 -38.55 5.58
N LEU A 319 1.64 -37.37 4.98
CA LEU A 319 0.85 -36.17 5.28
C LEU A 319 -0.65 -36.40 5.04
N LEU A 320 -1.01 -37.01 3.91
CA LEU A 320 -2.41 -37.28 3.57
C LEU A 320 -3.05 -38.42 4.39
N ALA A 321 -2.24 -39.29 5.02
CA ALA A 321 -2.72 -40.44 5.79
C ALA A 321 -2.97 -40.14 7.28
N HIS A 322 -2.43 -39.05 7.82
CA HIS A 322 -2.64 -38.66 9.22
C HIS A 322 -3.89 -37.78 9.35
N SER A 323 -4.51 -37.82 10.53
CA SER A 323 -5.62 -36.94 10.91
C SER A 323 -5.17 -35.48 10.97
N ASP A 324 -6.09 -34.54 10.75
CA ASP A 324 -5.83 -33.11 10.91
C ASP A 324 -5.12 -32.80 12.23
N GLY A 325 -4.03 -32.02 12.17
CA GLY A 325 -3.19 -31.87 13.35
C GLY A 325 -1.80 -31.30 13.09
N LEU A 326 -0.99 -31.28 14.15
CA LEU A 326 0.44 -31.08 14.08
C LEU A 326 1.12 -32.44 13.92
N THR A 327 1.87 -32.64 12.84
CA THR A 327 2.63 -33.86 12.55
C THR A 327 4.12 -33.55 12.52
N LEU A 328 4.96 -34.44 13.07
CA LEU A 328 6.40 -34.26 13.05
C LEU A 328 7.02 -34.81 11.76
N ILE A 329 7.60 -33.94 10.93
CA ILE A 329 8.25 -34.29 9.66
C ILE A 329 9.64 -33.67 9.63
N ARG A 330 10.66 -34.47 9.31
CA ARG A 330 12.08 -34.05 9.30
C ARG A 330 12.49 -33.32 10.60
N GLY A 331 11.94 -33.76 11.74
CA GLY A 331 12.21 -33.15 13.05
C GLY A 331 11.55 -31.78 13.29
N LYS A 332 10.59 -31.37 12.45
CA LYS A 332 9.83 -30.13 12.58
C LYS A 332 8.33 -30.41 12.69
N TRP A 333 7.62 -29.63 13.51
CA TRP A 333 6.17 -29.71 13.60
C TRP A 333 5.52 -28.98 12.43
N VAL A 334 4.67 -29.70 11.71
CA VAL A 334 3.98 -29.24 10.51
C VAL A 334 2.48 -29.29 10.77
N GLU A 335 1.78 -28.19 10.53
CA GLU A 335 0.32 -28.15 10.54
C GLU A 335 -0.21 -28.76 9.25
N VAL A 336 -1.06 -29.78 9.40
CA VAL A 336 -1.68 -30.54 8.31
C VAL A 336 -3.18 -30.37 8.40
N ASP A 337 -3.76 -29.84 7.33
CA ASP A 337 -5.18 -29.86 7.03
C ASP A 337 -5.33 -30.70 5.77
N HIS A 338 -5.76 -31.95 5.96
CA HIS A 338 -5.66 -32.96 4.91
C HIS A 338 -6.67 -32.70 3.77
N GLU A 339 -7.84 -32.14 4.07
CA GLU A 339 -8.88 -31.84 3.10
C GLU A 339 -8.42 -30.69 2.20
N ARG A 340 -7.84 -29.64 2.79
CA ARG A 340 -7.30 -28.51 2.04
C ARG A 340 -6.10 -28.92 1.19
N LEU A 341 -5.16 -29.69 1.75
CA LEU A 341 -3.99 -30.14 1.02
C LEU A 341 -4.40 -31.05 -0.15
N HIS A 342 -5.30 -32.01 0.07
CA HIS A 342 -5.81 -32.90 -0.97
C HIS A 342 -6.51 -32.13 -2.09
N ARG A 343 -7.42 -31.22 -1.75
CA ARG A 343 -8.12 -30.38 -2.74
C ARG A 343 -7.14 -29.55 -3.57
N THR A 344 -6.13 -28.96 -2.92
CA THR A 344 -5.11 -28.14 -3.61
C THR A 344 -4.25 -29.00 -4.53
N LEU A 345 -3.86 -30.20 -4.09
CA LEU A 345 -3.13 -31.16 -4.93
C LEU A 345 -3.94 -31.57 -6.17
N GLU A 346 -5.19 -31.99 -5.99
CA GLU A 346 -6.05 -32.39 -7.12
C GLU A 346 -6.22 -31.27 -8.14
N GLN A 347 -6.36 -30.03 -7.68
CA GLN A 347 -6.47 -28.85 -8.53
C GLN A 347 -5.20 -28.64 -9.37
N PHE A 348 -4.02 -28.65 -8.74
CA PHE A 348 -2.77 -28.41 -9.44
C PHE A 348 -2.35 -29.59 -10.33
N GLU A 349 -2.70 -30.83 -9.97
CA GLU A 349 -2.52 -32.01 -10.83
C GLU A 349 -3.45 -31.98 -12.05
N ALA A 350 -4.66 -31.42 -11.92
CA ALA A 350 -5.53 -31.18 -13.07
C ALA A 350 -4.94 -30.12 -14.01
N ILE A 351 -4.36 -29.05 -13.46
CA ILE A 351 -3.65 -28.01 -14.23
C ILE A 351 -2.43 -28.60 -14.94
N GLU A 352 -1.61 -29.42 -14.26
CA GLU A 352 -0.44 -30.07 -14.85
C GLU A 352 -0.83 -31.00 -16.00
N ARG A 353 -1.87 -31.82 -15.82
CA ARG A 353 -2.40 -32.70 -16.88
C ARG A 353 -2.89 -31.92 -18.08
N ARG A 354 -3.62 -30.83 -17.86
CA ARG A 354 -4.09 -29.95 -18.95
C ARG A 354 -2.91 -29.27 -19.65
N ALA A 355 -1.95 -28.74 -18.89
CA ALA A 355 -0.75 -28.12 -19.44
C ALA A 355 0.09 -29.12 -20.26
N ALA A 356 0.13 -30.39 -19.87
CA ALA A 356 0.80 -31.44 -20.64
C ALA A 356 0.07 -31.80 -21.96
N ALA A 357 -1.26 -31.70 -21.99
CA ALA A 357 -2.07 -32.05 -23.16
C ALA A 357 -2.25 -30.89 -24.16
N GLU A 358 -2.54 -29.70 -23.66
CA GLU A 358 -2.92 -28.52 -24.46
C GLU A 358 -1.87 -27.40 -24.39
N GLY A 359 -0.90 -27.49 -23.47
CA GLY A 359 -0.02 -26.39 -23.10
C GLY A 359 -0.68 -25.39 -22.15
N LEU A 360 0.12 -24.54 -21.52
CA LEU A 360 -0.37 -23.45 -20.68
C LEU A 360 -0.03 -22.12 -21.35
N SER A 361 -1.03 -21.33 -21.72
CA SER A 361 -0.77 -20.04 -22.39
C SER A 361 -0.07 -19.05 -21.45
N PHE A 362 0.70 -18.12 -22.01
CA PHE A 362 1.37 -17.06 -21.26
C PHE A 362 0.37 -16.24 -20.42
N GLY A 363 -0.83 -15.97 -20.96
CA GLY A 363 -1.89 -15.31 -20.22
C GLY A 363 -2.36 -16.08 -18.99
N GLU A 364 -2.57 -17.39 -19.12
CA GLU A 364 -2.97 -18.26 -18.00
C GLU A 364 -1.87 -18.40 -16.96
N ALA A 365 -0.62 -18.51 -17.39
CA ALA A 365 0.55 -18.53 -16.51
C ALA A 365 0.66 -17.26 -15.65
N MET A 366 0.51 -16.09 -16.27
CA MET A 366 0.54 -14.82 -15.54
C MET A 366 -0.62 -14.71 -14.54
N ARG A 367 -1.81 -15.24 -14.88
CA ARG A 367 -2.94 -15.32 -13.94
C ARG A 367 -2.62 -16.20 -12.74
N LEU A 368 -2.05 -17.39 -12.97
CA LEU A 368 -1.63 -18.30 -11.90
C LEU A 368 -0.59 -17.66 -10.98
N LEU A 369 0.39 -16.94 -11.54
CA LEU A 369 1.40 -16.20 -10.78
C LEU A 369 0.80 -15.09 -9.90
N ALA A 370 -0.26 -14.44 -10.39
CA ALA A 370 -1.00 -13.43 -9.65
C ALA A 370 -1.99 -14.03 -8.63
N GLY A 371 -2.03 -15.36 -8.46
CA GLY A 371 -3.02 -16.04 -7.62
C GLY A 371 -4.46 -15.88 -8.13
N ALA A 372 -4.62 -15.65 -9.43
CA ALA A 372 -5.90 -15.65 -10.11
C ALA A 372 -6.16 -17.03 -10.73
N GLY A 373 -7.41 -17.49 -10.71
CA GLY A 373 -7.80 -18.74 -11.34
C GLY A 373 -7.65 -18.70 -12.88
N ILE A 374 -7.41 -19.86 -13.48
CA ILE A 374 -7.38 -20.06 -14.93
C ILE A 374 -8.80 -19.91 -15.50
N ALA A 375 -8.92 -19.34 -16.70
CA ALA A 375 -10.21 -19.17 -17.36
C ALA A 375 -10.84 -20.52 -17.72
N GLY A 376 -12.15 -20.68 -17.51
CA GLY A 376 -12.92 -21.89 -17.86
C GLY A 376 -13.06 -22.94 -16.75
N ASP A 377 -12.32 -22.83 -15.65
CA ASP A 377 -12.45 -23.73 -14.51
C ASP A 377 -13.58 -23.26 -13.57
N LYS A 378 -14.82 -23.69 -13.86
CA LYS A 378 -16.01 -23.42 -13.01
C LYS A 378 -15.92 -24.14 -11.65
N THR A 379 -14.98 -25.08 -11.50
CA THR A 379 -14.74 -25.90 -10.30
C THR A 379 -13.59 -25.39 -9.44
N ALA A 380 -12.87 -24.34 -9.86
CA ALA A 380 -11.84 -23.72 -9.05
C ALA A 380 -12.47 -22.98 -7.85
N ALA A 381 -12.74 -23.74 -6.79
CA ALA A 381 -12.63 -23.20 -5.44
C ALA A 381 -11.29 -22.45 -5.36
N PRO A 382 -11.25 -21.26 -4.75
CA PRO A 382 -10.04 -20.47 -4.68
C PRO A 382 -8.92 -21.34 -4.10
N ALA A 383 -7.77 -21.38 -4.79
CA ALA A 383 -6.57 -21.97 -4.23
C ALA A 383 -6.32 -21.28 -2.90
N ASP A 384 -6.29 -22.05 -1.81
CA ASP A 384 -6.09 -21.50 -0.48
C ASP A 384 -4.66 -20.91 -0.48
N ILE A 385 -4.57 -19.58 -0.36
CA ILE A 385 -3.32 -18.83 -0.59
C ILE A 385 -2.23 -19.27 0.38
N ASP A 386 -2.64 -19.80 1.54
CA ASP A 386 -1.73 -20.32 2.56
C ASP A 386 -1.11 -21.68 2.18
N TRP A 387 -1.72 -22.42 1.24
CA TRP A 387 -1.39 -23.81 0.87
C TRP A 387 -0.86 -23.94 -0.57
N SER A 388 -0.81 -22.84 -1.33
CA SER A 388 -0.34 -22.85 -2.71
C SER A 388 0.54 -21.65 -3.01
N GLN A 389 1.57 -21.87 -3.83
CA GLN A 389 2.46 -20.83 -4.30
C GLN A 389 2.79 -21.06 -5.78
N THR A 390 2.49 -20.08 -6.62
CA THR A 390 2.96 -20.11 -8.02
C THR A 390 4.19 -19.22 -8.14
N VAL A 391 5.26 -19.74 -8.75
CA VAL A 391 6.51 -19.01 -9.00
C VAL A 391 6.88 -19.05 -10.49
N ALA A 392 7.52 -17.98 -10.96
CA ALA A 392 8.05 -17.93 -12.32
C ALA A 392 9.34 -18.77 -12.36
N GLY A 393 9.45 -19.63 -13.36
CA GLY A 393 10.68 -20.34 -13.69
C GLY A 393 11.77 -19.38 -14.18
N PRO A 394 13.02 -19.85 -14.35
CA PRO A 394 14.16 -18.99 -14.67
C PRO A 394 13.95 -18.07 -15.89
N TRP A 395 13.49 -18.62 -17.01
CA TRP A 395 13.25 -17.85 -18.22
C TRP A 395 12.16 -16.78 -18.04
N LEU A 396 11.03 -17.15 -17.44
CA LEU A 396 9.92 -16.22 -17.22
C LEU A 396 10.30 -15.14 -16.19
N ALA A 397 11.03 -15.50 -15.14
CA ALA A 397 11.51 -14.57 -14.13
C ALA A 397 12.46 -13.51 -14.72
N GLU A 398 13.41 -13.93 -15.58
CA GLU A 398 14.32 -13.02 -16.29
C GLU A 398 13.56 -12.10 -17.27
N THR A 399 12.61 -12.66 -18.02
CA THR A 399 11.77 -11.90 -18.94
C THR A 399 10.95 -10.83 -18.19
N LEU A 400 10.32 -11.21 -17.07
CA LEU A 400 9.56 -10.28 -16.22
C LEU A 400 10.44 -9.26 -15.50
N ALA A 401 11.68 -9.62 -15.14
CA ALA A 401 12.64 -8.68 -14.58
C ALA A 401 13.02 -7.60 -15.61
N THR A 402 13.32 -8.03 -16.85
CA THR A 402 13.65 -7.13 -17.97
C THR A 402 12.49 -6.19 -18.32
N LEU A 403 11.25 -6.70 -18.35
CA LEU A 403 10.05 -5.88 -18.57
C LEU A 403 9.83 -4.83 -17.46
N ARG A 404 10.27 -5.12 -16.23
CA ARG A 404 10.17 -4.20 -15.08
C ARG A 404 11.29 -3.16 -15.04
N HIS A 405 12.43 -3.43 -15.70
CA HIS A 405 13.61 -2.58 -15.74
C HIS A 405 14.13 -2.41 -17.18
N PRO A 406 13.42 -1.62 -18.00
CA PRO A 406 13.78 -1.45 -19.41
C PRO A 406 15.13 -0.74 -19.63
N ASP A 407 15.68 -0.07 -18.61
CA ASP A 407 16.96 0.67 -18.71
C ASP A 407 18.17 -0.26 -18.96
N TRP A 408 18.01 -1.57 -18.82
CA TRP A 408 19.04 -2.58 -19.10
C TRP A 408 19.01 -3.11 -20.53
N LEU A 409 18.08 -2.64 -21.37
CA LEU A 409 17.97 -3.07 -22.75
C LEU A 409 19.04 -2.44 -23.64
N MET A 410 19.47 -3.18 -24.67
CA MET A 410 20.30 -2.62 -25.74
C MET A 410 19.62 -1.40 -26.36
N ARG A 411 20.42 -0.39 -26.70
CA ARG A 411 19.90 0.84 -27.31
C ARG A 411 19.26 0.54 -28.66
N VAL A 412 17.94 0.73 -28.73
CA VAL A 412 17.16 0.70 -29.96
C VAL A 412 17.24 2.07 -30.64
N ASP A 413 17.92 2.16 -31.78
CA ASP A 413 18.06 3.41 -32.53
C ASP A 413 16.98 3.49 -33.64
N PRO A 414 16.11 4.53 -33.66
CA PRO A 414 15.16 4.73 -34.76
C PRO A 414 15.83 5.07 -36.11
N GLY A 415 17.15 5.28 -36.11
CA GLY A 415 17.98 5.45 -37.29
C GLY A 415 17.88 6.84 -37.91
N GLN A 416 18.57 7.02 -39.04
CA GLN A 416 18.72 8.32 -39.71
C GLN A 416 17.41 8.97 -40.20
N TYR A 417 16.32 8.20 -40.28
CA TYR A 417 15.03 8.69 -40.76
C TYR A 417 14.20 9.40 -39.67
N PHE A 418 14.64 9.34 -38.42
CA PHE A 418 14.06 10.09 -37.32
C PHE A 418 14.66 11.50 -37.25
N GLN A 419 13.81 12.51 -37.43
CA GLN A 419 14.21 13.93 -37.46
C GLN A 419 14.01 14.60 -36.08
N GLY A 420 14.76 14.15 -35.08
CA GLY A 420 14.73 14.70 -33.74
C GLY A 420 15.74 14.05 -32.80
N THR A 421 15.76 14.47 -31.53
CA THR A 421 16.57 13.85 -30.48
C THR A 421 15.65 13.35 -29.38
N LEU A 422 15.68 12.05 -29.11
CA LEU A 422 14.96 11.45 -27.99
C LEU A 422 15.63 11.82 -26.67
N ARG A 423 14.83 12.26 -25.70
CA ARG A 423 15.30 12.39 -24.32
C ARG A 423 15.61 11.02 -23.72
N PRO A 424 16.49 10.90 -22.71
CA PRO A 424 16.86 9.60 -22.13
C PRO A 424 15.66 8.74 -21.72
N TYR A 425 14.66 9.32 -21.06
CA TYR A 425 13.45 8.58 -20.71
C TYR A 425 12.65 8.15 -21.96
N GLN A 426 12.55 8.99 -22.99
CA GLN A 426 11.85 8.63 -24.23
C GLN A 426 12.55 7.45 -24.90
N GLN A 427 13.87 7.43 -24.89
CA GLN A 427 14.69 6.32 -25.37
C GLN A 427 14.40 5.01 -24.62
N SER A 428 14.36 5.03 -23.27
CA SER A 428 13.95 3.86 -22.47
C SER A 428 12.53 3.42 -22.80
N GLY A 429 11.63 4.36 -23.09
CA GLY A 429 10.25 4.06 -23.49
C GLY A 429 10.15 3.38 -24.86
N VAL A 430 10.95 3.80 -25.83
CA VAL A 430 11.05 3.15 -27.15
C VAL A 430 11.61 1.73 -27.01
N GLN A 431 12.65 1.54 -26.19
CA GLN A 431 13.22 0.21 -25.91
C GLN A 431 12.18 -0.72 -25.27
N TRP A 432 11.41 -0.21 -24.30
CA TRP A 432 10.34 -0.98 -23.67
C TRP A 432 9.25 -1.38 -24.64
N LEU A 433 8.80 -0.45 -25.51
CA LEU A 433 7.82 -0.75 -26.57
C LEU A 433 8.37 -1.78 -27.56
N TYR A 434 9.65 -1.68 -27.92
CA TYR A 434 10.31 -2.61 -28.80
C TYR A 434 10.40 -4.01 -28.18
N LEU A 435 10.77 -4.14 -26.90
CA LEU A 435 10.79 -5.43 -26.20
C LEU A 435 9.41 -6.09 -26.20
N LEU A 436 8.35 -5.35 -25.87
CA LEU A 436 6.97 -5.86 -25.91
C LEU A 436 6.56 -6.30 -27.32
N THR A 437 7.05 -5.58 -28.34
CA THR A 437 6.85 -5.96 -29.75
C THR A 437 7.50 -7.31 -30.08
N GLN A 438 8.76 -7.52 -29.66
CA GLN A 438 9.47 -8.79 -29.87
C GLN A 438 8.78 -9.95 -29.16
N LEU A 439 8.22 -9.70 -27.97
CA LEU A 439 7.46 -10.68 -27.20
C LEU A 439 6.01 -10.86 -27.68
N LYS A 440 5.54 -10.06 -28.66
CA LYS A 440 4.15 -10.00 -29.12
C LYS A 440 3.14 -9.78 -27.98
N LEU A 441 3.52 -8.92 -27.03
CA LEU A 441 2.69 -8.50 -25.90
C LEU A 441 2.23 -7.06 -26.12
N GLY A 442 0.98 -6.77 -25.77
CA GLY A 442 0.43 -5.42 -25.84
C GLY A 442 1.00 -4.48 -24.78
N ALA A 443 0.96 -3.19 -25.06
CA ALA A 443 1.60 -2.15 -24.26
C ALA A 443 0.61 -1.03 -23.87
N CYS A 444 0.67 -0.58 -22.62
CA CYS A 444 0.03 0.64 -22.15
C CYS A 444 1.09 1.69 -21.80
N LEU A 445 1.30 2.66 -22.70
CA LEU A 445 2.16 3.80 -22.44
C LEU A 445 1.34 4.88 -21.71
N ALA A 446 1.45 4.83 -20.38
CA ALA A 446 0.67 5.60 -19.43
C ALA A 446 1.39 6.88 -18.94
N ASP A 447 2.37 7.37 -19.70
CA ASP A 447 3.12 8.59 -19.39
C ASP A 447 2.22 9.82 -19.27
N ASP A 448 2.58 10.73 -18.36
CA ASP A 448 1.93 12.03 -18.20
C ASP A 448 1.86 12.79 -19.54
N MET A 449 0.78 13.56 -19.69
CA MET A 449 0.51 14.33 -20.91
C MET A 449 1.66 15.30 -21.19
N GLY A 450 2.25 15.25 -22.39
CA GLY A 450 3.38 16.11 -22.78
C GLY A 450 4.77 15.53 -22.58
N LEU A 451 4.91 14.28 -22.09
CA LEU A 451 6.20 13.56 -22.09
C LEU A 451 6.60 13.02 -23.49
N GLY A 452 5.82 13.31 -24.53
CA GLY A 452 6.10 12.85 -25.89
C GLY A 452 5.79 11.37 -26.08
N LYS A 453 4.52 10.97 -25.91
CA LYS A 453 4.07 9.61 -26.26
C LYS A 453 4.08 9.38 -27.78
N THR A 454 3.65 10.40 -28.52
CA THR A 454 3.62 10.42 -30.00
C THR A 454 4.99 10.09 -30.58
N ILE A 455 6.02 10.85 -30.19
CA ILE A 455 7.39 10.68 -30.70
C ILE A 455 7.98 9.30 -30.38
N GLN A 456 7.63 8.71 -29.23
CA GLN A 456 8.04 7.35 -28.87
C GLN A 456 7.42 6.30 -29.80
N VAL A 457 6.12 6.43 -30.12
CA VAL A 457 5.45 5.54 -31.08
C VAL A 457 6.02 5.71 -32.49
N LEU A 458 6.21 6.94 -32.96
CA LEU A 458 6.80 7.19 -34.28
C LEU A 458 8.21 6.59 -34.40
N SER A 459 9.01 6.68 -33.33
CA SER A 459 10.34 6.05 -33.27
C SER A 459 10.23 4.54 -33.39
N LEU A 460 9.31 3.89 -32.66
CA LEU A 460 9.05 2.45 -32.78
C LEU A 460 8.67 2.07 -34.22
N LEU A 461 7.75 2.81 -34.85
CA LEU A 461 7.32 2.52 -36.23
C LEU A 461 8.50 2.58 -37.22
N LEU A 462 9.42 3.54 -37.05
CA LEU A 462 10.62 3.65 -37.87
C LEU A 462 11.58 2.47 -37.66
N VAL A 463 11.80 2.05 -36.41
CA VAL A 463 12.64 0.87 -36.08
C VAL A 463 12.09 -0.36 -36.79
N ILE A 464 10.80 -0.66 -36.61
CA ILE A 464 10.17 -1.85 -37.16
C ILE A 464 10.14 -1.82 -38.69
N LYS A 465 9.93 -0.64 -39.29
CA LYS A 465 9.99 -0.47 -40.75
C LYS A 465 11.36 -0.84 -41.33
N ASN A 466 12.45 -0.63 -40.58
CA ASN A 466 13.80 -0.94 -41.04
C ASN A 466 14.18 -2.42 -40.86
N GLU A 467 13.55 -3.13 -39.92
CA GLU A 467 13.85 -4.53 -39.60
C GLU A 467 13.04 -5.53 -40.44
N ASP A 468 11.81 -5.18 -40.81
CA ASP A 468 10.83 -6.14 -41.32
C ASP A 468 10.72 -6.12 -42.86
N MET A 469 11.03 -7.25 -43.50
CA MET A 469 10.85 -7.45 -44.95
C MET A 469 9.38 -7.70 -45.33
N ALA A 470 8.53 -8.15 -44.38
CA ALA A 470 7.12 -8.44 -44.60
C ALA A 470 6.24 -7.26 -44.13
N ARG A 471 6.02 -6.28 -45.01
CA ARG A 471 5.27 -5.05 -44.70
C ARG A 471 3.79 -5.33 -44.41
N LYS A 472 3.41 -5.28 -43.13
CA LYS A 472 2.00 -5.12 -42.70
C LYS A 472 1.78 -3.68 -42.23
N PRO A 473 0.64 -3.06 -42.58
CA PRO A 473 0.37 -1.68 -42.19
C PRO A 473 0.07 -1.58 -40.69
N CYS A 474 0.27 -0.39 -40.13
CA CYS A 474 -0.14 -0.02 -38.78
C CYS A 474 -1.40 0.85 -38.81
N LEU A 475 -2.21 0.81 -37.76
CA LEU A 475 -3.40 1.64 -37.60
C LEU A 475 -3.28 2.47 -36.33
N LEU A 476 -3.49 3.78 -36.46
CA LEU A 476 -3.67 4.71 -35.35
C LEU A 476 -5.15 5.13 -35.27
N VAL A 477 -5.76 4.96 -34.11
CA VAL A 477 -7.09 5.46 -33.79
C VAL A 477 -6.96 6.51 -32.70
N ALA A 478 -7.37 7.75 -32.99
CA ALA A 478 -7.26 8.87 -32.07
C ALA A 478 -8.57 9.69 -32.00
N PRO A 479 -8.76 10.57 -31.00
CA PRO A 479 -9.81 11.58 -31.06
C PRO A 479 -9.68 12.43 -32.34
N ALA A 480 -10.81 12.81 -32.95
CA ALA A 480 -10.80 13.56 -34.21
C ALA A 480 -10.02 14.88 -34.11
N SER A 481 -9.99 15.51 -32.94
CA SER A 481 -9.22 16.73 -32.66
C SER A 481 -7.71 16.53 -32.68
N LEU A 482 -7.20 15.31 -32.51
CA LEU A 482 -5.77 15.01 -32.47
C LEU A 482 -5.19 14.59 -33.82
N LEU A 483 -6.02 14.34 -34.84
CA LEU A 483 -5.56 13.85 -36.14
C LEU A 483 -4.61 14.85 -36.82
N ALA A 484 -4.91 16.15 -36.75
CA ALA A 484 -4.06 17.20 -37.30
C ALA A 484 -2.71 17.30 -36.56
N ASN A 485 -2.71 17.13 -35.23
CA ASN A 485 -1.49 17.11 -34.43
C ASN A 485 -0.60 15.92 -34.81
N TRP A 486 -1.17 14.72 -34.94
CA TRP A 486 -0.44 13.54 -35.39
C TRP A 486 0.17 13.74 -36.79
N ALA A 487 -0.59 14.29 -37.74
CA ALA A 487 -0.06 14.58 -39.07
C ALA A 487 1.12 15.58 -39.04
N ALA A 488 1.04 16.60 -38.20
CA ALA A 488 2.13 17.57 -38.01
C ALA A 488 3.37 16.93 -37.35
N GLU A 489 3.19 16.11 -36.32
CA GLU A 489 4.29 15.40 -35.66
C GLU A 489 4.96 14.37 -36.58
N ILE A 490 4.20 13.64 -37.39
CA ILE A 490 4.74 12.71 -38.40
C ILE A 490 5.59 13.47 -39.40
N SER A 491 5.07 14.58 -39.96
CA SER A 491 5.81 15.40 -40.92
C SER A 491 7.10 15.97 -40.34
N ARG A 492 7.10 16.27 -39.03
CA ARG A 492 8.25 16.83 -38.32
C ARG A 492 9.30 15.78 -37.95
N PHE A 493 8.89 14.63 -37.41
CA PHE A 493 9.80 13.68 -36.77
C PHE A 493 10.04 12.40 -37.59
N ALA A 494 9.11 12.01 -38.45
CA ALA A 494 9.17 10.77 -39.22
C ALA A 494 8.62 10.94 -40.65
N PRO A 495 9.13 11.90 -41.44
CA PRO A 495 8.58 12.21 -42.77
C PRO A 495 8.75 11.07 -43.80
N SER A 496 9.61 10.08 -43.52
CA SER A 496 9.77 8.91 -44.37
C SER A 496 8.64 7.88 -44.23
N LEU A 497 7.76 8.02 -43.23
CA LEU A 497 6.58 7.16 -43.06
C LEU A 497 5.52 7.54 -44.10
N LYS A 498 5.11 6.55 -44.91
CA LYS A 498 3.96 6.67 -45.82
C LYS A 498 2.69 6.59 -44.98
N THR A 499 1.96 7.69 -44.88
CA THR A 499 0.78 7.78 -44.03
C THR A 499 -0.47 8.19 -44.79
N VAL A 500 -1.64 7.70 -44.34
CA VAL A 500 -2.93 8.07 -44.89
C VAL A 500 -3.93 8.37 -43.77
N VAL A 501 -4.61 9.52 -43.87
CA VAL A 501 -5.67 9.89 -42.92
C VAL A 501 -7.02 9.53 -43.51
N VAL A 502 -7.63 8.49 -42.96
CA VAL A 502 -8.97 8.00 -43.33
C VAL A 502 -9.99 8.71 -42.45
N HIS A 503 -10.26 9.99 -42.77
CA HIS A 503 -11.24 10.81 -42.07
C HIS A 503 -11.76 11.94 -42.97
N PRO A 504 -13.05 12.34 -42.87
CA PRO A 504 -13.62 13.40 -43.71
C PRO A 504 -12.91 14.76 -43.63
N SER A 505 -12.16 15.01 -42.55
CA SER A 505 -11.37 16.25 -42.42
C SER A 505 -10.12 16.29 -43.31
N ALA A 506 -9.68 15.14 -43.85
CA ALA A 506 -8.49 15.02 -44.68
C ALA A 506 -8.81 14.75 -46.15
N ALA A 507 -9.94 14.11 -46.44
CA ALA A 507 -10.39 13.87 -47.81
C ALA A 507 -11.93 13.81 -47.90
N PRO A 508 -12.52 14.17 -49.06
CA PRO A 508 -13.95 13.99 -49.30
C PRO A 508 -14.37 12.51 -49.22
N SER A 509 -15.62 12.27 -48.80
CA SER A 509 -16.19 10.93 -48.59
C SER A 509 -16.08 10.00 -49.81
N GLU A 510 -16.21 10.56 -51.03
CA GLU A 510 -16.08 9.79 -52.28
C GLU A 510 -14.70 9.16 -52.44
N LYS A 511 -13.63 9.93 -52.15
CA LYS A 511 -12.25 9.41 -52.15
C LYS A 511 -12.02 8.43 -51.01
N LEU A 512 -12.64 8.66 -49.85
CA LEU A 512 -12.52 7.76 -48.70
C LEU A 512 -13.12 6.37 -48.97
N ASN A 513 -14.21 6.30 -49.73
CA ASN A 513 -14.86 5.05 -50.14
C ASN A 513 -14.03 4.26 -51.16
N THR A 514 -12.99 4.86 -51.76
CA THR A 514 -12.06 4.15 -52.66
C THR A 514 -10.89 3.48 -51.95
N TYR A 515 -10.69 3.71 -50.65
CA TYR A 515 -9.70 2.98 -49.88
C TYR A 515 -10.19 1.57 -49.59
N SER A 516 -9.33 0.59 -49.84
CA SER A 516 -9.54 -0.83 -49.58
C SER A 516 -8.28 -1.43 -48.95
N ALA A 517 -8.38 -2.67 -48.47
CA ALA A 517 -7.24 -3.41 -47.93
C ALA A 517 -6.03 -3.43 -48.89
N ASP A 518 -6.27 -3.61 -50.19
CA ASP A 518 -5.21 -3.68 -51.21
C ASP A 518 -4.45 -2.36 -51.38
N ARG A 519 -5.14 -1.22 -51.22
CA ARG A 519 -4.52 0.12 -51.31
C ARG A 519 -3.71 0.49 -50.07
N CYS A 520 -3.87 -0.23 -48.96
CA CYS A 520 -3.09 -0.03 -47.73
C CYS A 520 -1.81 -0.87 -47.70
N ALA A 521 -1.54 -1.71 -48.70
CA ALA A 521 -0.38 -2.60 -48.72
C ALA A 521 0.99 -1.88 -48.77
N ASP A 522 1.06 -0.68 -49.38
CA ASP A 522 2.27 0.15 -49.44
C ASP A 522 2.23 1.35 -48.46
N VAL A 523 1.33 1.30 -47.47
CA VAL A 523 1.18 2.34 -46.44
C VAL A 523 1.76 1.84 -45.12
N ASP A 524 2.60 2.66 -44.48
CA ASP A 524 3.18 2.32 -43.18
C ASP A 524 2.17 2.57 -42.04
N LEU A 525 1.43 3.68 -42.09
CA LEU A 525 0.49 4.08 -41.04
C LEU A 525 -0.83 4.64 -41.61
N VAL A 526 -1.94 3.98 -41.24
CA VAL A 526 -3.30 4.45 -41.46
C VAL A 526 -3.79 5.16 -40.20
N ILE A 527 -4.42 6.32 -40.34
CA ILE A 527 -4.89 7.14 -39.21
C ILE A 527 -6.39 7.38 -39.34
N THR A 528 -7.16 7.11 -38.29
CA THR A 528 -8.61 7.34 -38.25
C THR A 528 -9.06 7.82 -36.87
N SER A 529 -10.34 8.18 -36.75
CA SER A 529 -10.96 8.52 -35.47
C SER A 529 -11.84 7.41 -34.92
N TYR A 530 -12.00 7.34 -33.59
CA TYR A 530 -12.88 6.36 -32.94
C TYR A 530 -14.30 6.33 -33.52
N GLY A 531 -14.86 7.51 -33.81
CA GLY A 531 -16.21 7.62 -34.38
C GLY A 531 -16.27 7.21 -35.85
N PHE A 532 -15.22 7.45 -36.62
CA PHE A 532 -15.19 7.13 -38.05
C PHE A 532 -14.81 5.67 -38.34
N LEU A 533 -14.06 5.02 -37.44
CA LEU A 533 -13.77 3.58 -37.50
C LEU A 533 -15.05 2.75 -37.67
N MET A 534 -16.11 3.09 -36.93
CA MET A 534 -17.40 2.40 -37.02
C MET A 534 -18.10 2.54 -38.38
N ARG A 535 -17.70 3.53 -39.19
CA ARG A 535 -18.22 3.79 -40.53
C ARG A 535 -17.34 3.20 -41.63
N THR A 536 -16.25 2.54 -41.26
CA THR A 536 -15.22 2.01 -42.18
C THR A 536 -14.95 0.53 -41.89
N PRO A 537 -15.94 -0.37 -42.13
CA PRO A 537 -15.86 -1.78 -41.75
C PRO A 537 -14.72 -2.54 -42.44
N TRP A 538 -14.23 -2.07 -43.58
CA TRP A 538 -13.08 -2.64 -44.26
C TRP A 538 -11.77 -2.56 -43.43
N LEU A 539 -11.67 -1.65 -42.45
CA LEU A 539 -10.53 -1.62 -41.54
C LEU A 539 -10.48 -2.87 -40.63
N GLU A 540 -11.62 -3.52 -40.37
CA GLU A 540 -11.68 -4.77 -39.59
C GLU A 540 -11.22 -6.01 -40.38
N THR A 541 -11.15 -5.92 -41.72
CA THR A 541 -10.74 -7.06 -42.57
C THR A 541 -9.22 -7.17 -42.73
N ILE A 542 -8.48 -6.08 -42.47
CA ILE A 542 -7.02 -6.02 -42.55
C ILE A 542 -6.39 -6.64 -41.31
N SER A 543 -5.30 -7.38 -41.51
CA SER A 543 -4.43 -7.86 -40.42
C SER A 543 -3.33 -6.83 -40.17
N TRP A 544 -3.49 -6.06 -39.10
CA TRP A 544 -2.59 -4.98 -38.74
C TRP A 544 -1.34 -5.49 -38.03
N ARG A 545 -0.19 -4.84 -38.28
CA ARG A 545 1.01 -5.05 -37.48
C ARG A 545 0.80 -4.50 -36.07
N PHE A 546 0.47 -3.20 -36.01
CA PHE A 546 0.11 -2.50 -34.79
C PHE A 546 -1.26 -1.87 -34.90
N VAL A 547 -2.02 -1.92 -33.81
CA VAL A 547 -3.13 -0.99 -33.57
C VAL A 547 -2.77 -0.14 -32.37
N VAL A 548 -2.62 1.17 -32.61
CA VAL A 548 -2.33 2.17 -31.59
C VAL A 548 -3.59 2.95 -31.30
N LEU A 549 -3.96 3.04 -30.03
CA LEU A 549 -5.05 3.87 -29.54
C LEU A 549 -4.47 5.07 -28.81
N ASP A 550 -4.71 6.27 -29.31
CA ASP A 550 -4.42 7.50 -28.58
C ASP A 550 -5.62 7.92 -27.74
N GLU A 551 -5.36 8.48 -26.56
CA GLU A 551 -6.36 8.74 -25.52
C GLU A 551 -7.26 7.51 -25.26
N ALA A 552 -6.63 6.38 -24.95
CA ALA A 552 -7.26 5.07 -24.80
C ALA A 552 -8.35 4.99 -23.73
N GLN A 553 -8.50 6.00 -22.86
CA GLN A 553 -9.68 6.16 -22.01
C GLN A 553 -11.00 6.24 -22.81
N ALA A 554 -10.95 6.53 -24.11
CA ALA A 554 -12.09 6.42 -25.01
C ALA A 554 -12.74 5.01 -24.94
N ILE A 555 -11.96 3.95 -24.70
CA ILE A 555 -12.50 2.58 -24.63
C ILE A 555 -12.80 2.11 -23.20
N LYS A 556 -12.91 3.02 -22.21
CA LYS A 556 -13.11 2.66 -20.79
C LYS A 556 -14.39 1.86 -20.52
N ASN A 557 -15.44 2.06 -21.32
CA ASN A 557 -16.69 1.31 -21.20
C ASN A 557 -16.69 0.09 -22.15
N PRO A 558 -16.65 -1.15 -21.63
CA PRO A 558 -16.69 -2.37 -22.45
C PRO A 558 -17.93 -2.51 -23.33
N ALA A 559 -19.07 -1.98 -22.86
CA ALA A 559 -20.35 -2.15 -23.55
C ALA A 559 -20.52 -1.17 -24.72
N ALA A 560 -19.72 -0.11 -24.79
CA ALA A 560 -19.83 0.92 -25.81
C ALA A 560 -19.54 0.36 -27.21
N LYS A 561 -20.29 0.83 -28.22
CA LYS A 561 -20.13 0.39 -29.61
C LYS A 561 -18.71 0.63 -30.14
N GLN A 562 -18.12 1.77 -29.81
CA GLN A 562 -16.75 2.11 -30.20
C GLN A 562 -15.72 1.12 -29.62
N THR A 563 -15.84 0.76 -28.34
CA THR A 563 -14.96 -0.22 -27.69
C THR A 563 -15.05 -1.58 -28.37
N LYS A 564 -16.28 -2.02 -28.71
CA LYS A 564 -16.50 -3.28 -29.41
C LYS A 564 -15.90 -3.28 -30.82
N SER A 565 -16.04 -2.19 -31.58
CA SER A 565 -15.46 -2.08 -32.93
C SER A 565 -13.93 -2.07 -32.89
N VAL A 566 -13.33 -1.29 -31.98
CA VAL A 566 -11.87 -1.28 -31.80
C VAL A 566 -11.33 -2.67 -31.42
N LYS A 567 -12.00 -3.40 -30.52
CA LYS A 567 -11.57 -4.73 -30.08
C LYS A 567 -11.75 -5.83 -31.13
N ARG A 568 -12.50 -5.60 -32.21
CA ARG A 568 -12.61 -6.53 -33.34
C ARG A 568 -11.43 -6.47 -34.30
N LEU A 569 -10.62 -5.41 -34.23
CA LEU A 569 -9.45 -5.25 -35.08
C LEU A 569 -8.45 -6.38 -34.85
N LYS A 570 -8.02 -6.99 -35.96
CA LYS A 570 -6.99 -8.04 -35.98
C LYS A 570 -5.62 -7.37 -35.97
N ALA A 571 -4.87 -7.53 -34.88
CA ALA A 571 -3.57 -6.92 -34.70
C ALA A 571 -2.60 -7.91 -34.05
N GLU A 572 -1.35 -7.91 -34.50
CA GLU A 572 -0.28 -8.70 -33.87
C GLU A 572 0.13 -8.11 -32.53
N MET A 573 0.18 -6.78 -32.44
CA MET A 573 0.46 -6.07 -31.19
C MET A 573 -0.42 -4.82 -31.08
N ARG A 574 -0.77 -4.47 -29.85
CA ARG A 574 -1.73 -3.41 -29.53
C ARG A 574 -1.13 -2.46 -28.51
N ILE A 575 -1.17 -1.16 -28.81
CA ILE A 575 -0.64 -0.10 -27.95
C ILE A 575 -1.77 0.81 -27.50
N ALA A 576 -1.87 1.04 -26.20
CA ALA A 576 -2.76 2.04 -25.62
C ALA A 576 -1.93 3.20 -25.08
N LEU A 577 -2.20 4.42 -25.56
CA LEU A 577 -1.61 5.66 -25.06
C LEU A 577 -2.66 6.37 -24.21
N THR A 578 -2.33 6.72 -22.97
CA THR A 578 -3.24 7.48 -22.10
C THR A 578 -2.46 8.16 -20.99
N GLY A 579 -2.85 9.35 -20.55
CA GLY A 579 -2.29 9.95 -19.33
C GLY A 579 -2.89 9.37 -18.04
N THR A 580 -4.05 8.70 -18.15
CA THR A 580 -4.88 8.30 -17.03
C THR A 580 -5.46 6.90 -17.29
N PRO A 581 -4.66 5.82 -17.15
CA PRO A 581 -5.11 4.46 -17.42
C PRO A 581 -6.22 3.98 -16.46
N ILE A 582 -6.38 4.66 -15.33
CA ILE A 582 -7.47 4.44 -14.36
C ILE A 582 -8.06 5.82 -14.04
N GLU A 583 -9.29 6.08 -14.47
CA GLU A 583 -9.97 7.35 -14.17
C GLU A 583 -10.85 7.23 -12.92
N ASN A 584 -11.81 6.31 -12.95
CA ASN A 584 -12.87 6.28 -11.94
C ASN A 584 -13.01 4.90 -11.28
N ARG A 585 -12.77 3.82 -12.03
CA ARG A 585 -13.01 2.44 -11.55
C ARG A 585 -11.99 1.47 -12.12
N LEU A 586 -11.73 0.38 -11.40
CA LEU A 586 -10.87 -0.71 -11.89
C LEU A 586 -11.40 -1.38 -13.18
N GLY A 587 -12.68 -1.22 -13.50
CA GLY A 587 -13.24 -1.64 -14.79
C GLY A 587 -12.66 -0.90 -16.00
N ASP A 588 -12.19 0.35 -15.81
CA ASP A 588 -11.55 1.13 -16.87
C ASP A 588 -10.23 0.43 -17.28
N LEU A 589 -9.44 0.00 -16.29
CA LEU A 589 -8.21 -0.77 -16.46
C LEU A 589 -8.48 -2.08 -17.20
N TRP A 590 -9.52 -2.81 -16.77
CA TRP A 590 -9.89 -4.07 -17.44
C TRP A 590 -10.18 -3.86 -18.92
N SER A 591 -10.91 -2.81 -19.28
CA SER A 591 -11.27 -2.58 -20.68
C SER A 591 -10.06 -2.28 -21.56
N ILE A 592 -9.08 -1.52 -21.04
CA ILE A 592 -7.81 -1.25 -21.72
C ILE A 592 -6.99 -2.54 -21.86
N PHE A 593 -6.89 -3.33 -20.79
CA PHE A 593 -6.16 -4.60 -20.78
C PHE A 593 -6.75 -5.66 -21.70
N ASP A 594 -8.08 -5.74 -21.78
CA ASP A 594 -8.80 -6.59 -22.72
C ASP A 594 -8.60 -6.14 -24.18
N PHE A 595 -8.20 -4.89 -24.42
CA PHE A 595 -7.71 -4.47 -25.73
C PHE A 595 -6.25 -4.89 -25.94
N ILE A 596 -5.31 -4.50 -25.06
CA ILE A 596 -3.87 -4.72 -25.33
C ILE A 596 -3.46 -6.19 -25.25
N ASN A 597 -3.98 -6.95 -24.28
CA ASN A 597 -3.70 -8.36 -24.03
C ASN A 597 -5.00 -9.11 -23.71
N PRO A 598 -5.82 -9.42 -24.74
CA PRO A 598 -7.09 -10.13 -24.56
C PRO A 598 -6.89 -11.43 -23.75
N GLY A 599 -7.80 -11.70 -22.82
CA GLY A 599 -7.74 -12.91 -21.98
C GLY A 599 -6.84 -12.83 -20.73
N LEU A 600 -5.85 -11.94 -20.67
CA LEU A 600 -4.94 -11.82 -19.50
C LEU A 600 -5.71 -11.60 -18.18
N LEU A 601 -6.66 -10.66 -18.20
CA LEU A 601 -7.52 -10.39 -17.04
C LEU A 601 -8.81 -11.22 -17.02
N GLY A 602 -8.98 -12.13 -17.99
CA GLY A 602 -10.18 -12.94 -18.14
C GLY A 602 -11.40 -12.09 -18.53
N SER A 603 -12.59 -12.67 -18.43
CA SER A 603 -13.84 -11.97 -18.67
C SER A 603 -14.09 -10.86 -17.63
N SER A 604 -14.92 -9.87 -17.98
CA SER A 604 -15.28 -8.77 -17.06
C SER A 604 -15.91 -9.27 -15.75
N LYS A 605 -16.62 -10.41 -15.78
CA LYS A 605 -17.20 -11.05 -14.59
C LYS A 605 -16.12 -11.67 -13.69
N GLU A 606 -15.21 -12.44 -14.28
CA GLU A 606 -14.09 -13.05 -13.55
C GLU A 606 -13.18 -12.00 -12.93
N PHE A 607 -12.88 -10.93 -13.66
CA PHE A 607 -12.09 -9.81 -13.16
C PHE A 607 -12.77 -9.12 -11.97
N SER A 608 -14.08 -8.86 -12.07
CA SER A 608 -14.85 -8.22 -11.01
C SER A 608 -14.89 -9.09 -9.74
N ALA A 609 -15.05 -10.40 -9.89
CA ALA A 609 -14.97 -11.37 -8.79
C ALA A 609 -13.57 -11.42 -8.16
N PHE A 610 -12.52 -11.40 -8.98
CA PHE A 610 -11.13 -11.36 -8.54
C PHE A 610 -10.85 -10.09 -7.70
N VAL A 611 -11.21 -8.92 -8.21
CA VAL A 611 -11.06 -7.63 -7.52
C VAL A 611 -11.82 -7.59 -6.19
N LYS A 612 -13.05 -8.10 -6.15
CA LYS A 612 -13.83 -8.16 -4.91
C LYS A 612 -13.12 -8.98 -3.83
N ARG A 613 -12.59 -10.16 -4.18
CA ARG A 613 -11.83 -11.00 -3.24
C ARG A 613 -10.53 -10.34 -2.77
N LEU A 614 -9.86 -9.60 -3.64
CA LEU A 614 -8.66 -8.87 -3.27
C LEU A 614 -8.98 -7.81 -2.20
N ALA A 615 -10.12 -7.13 -2.30
CA ALA A 615 -10.54 -6.10 -1.36
C ALA A 615 -10.76 -6.61 0.09
N ASP A 616 -11.06 -7.91 0.26
CA ASP A 616 -11.30 -8.53 1.56
C ASP A 616 -9.98 -8.88 2.33
N ARG A 617 -8.80 -8.62 1.74
CA ARG A 617 -7.50 -8.94 2.37
C ARG A 617 -7.03 -7.84 3.36
N PRO A 618 -6.50 -8.20 4.54
CA PRO A 618 -6.10 -7.23 5.58
C PRO A 618 -4.84 -6.42 5.23
N HIS A 619 -3.93 -6.94 4.39
CA HIS A 619 -2.68 -6.28 4.02
C HIS A 619 -2.44 -6.34 2.50
N ASN A 620 -2.09 -5.19 1.90
CA ASN A 620 -1.78 -5.01 0.48
C ASN A 620 -2.77 -5.73 -0.49
N PRO A 621 -4.08 -5.43 -0.41
CA PRO A 621 -5.12 -6.17 -1.13
C PRO A 621 -4.89 -6.25 -2.64
N TYR A 622 -4.40 -5.19 -3.27
CA TYR A 622 -4.22 -5.11 -4.73
C TYR A 622 -2.80 -5.45 -5.22
N GLY A 623 -1.92 -5.91 -4.34
CA GLY A 623 -0.55 -6.33 -4.71
C GLY A 623 -0.51 -7.30 -5.90
N PRO A 624 -1.28 -8.40 -5.89
CA PRO A 624 -1.28 -9.37 -6.97
C PRO A 624 -1.78 -8.81 -8.30
N LEU A 625 -2.82 -7.97 -8.28
CA LEU A 625 -3.30 -7.29 -9.48
C LEU A 625 -2.22 -6.35 -10.05
N ARG A 626 -1.50 -5.63 -9.18
CA ARG A 626 -0.41 -4.75 -9.60
C ARG A 626 0.72 -5.53 -10.27
N GLU A 627 1.15 -6.65 -9.68
CA GLU A 627 2.18 -7.51 -10.30
C GLU A 627 1.73 -8.08 -11.65
N LEU A 628 0.45 -8.40 -11.81
CA LEU A 628 -0.11 -8.88 -13.08
C LEU A 628 -0.07 -7.82 -14.19
N VAL A 629 -0.37 -6.56 -13.87
CA VAL A 629 -0.51 -5.49 -14.89
C VAL A 629 0.79 -4.72 -15.15
N ARG A 630 1.67 -4.65 -14.15
CA ARG A 630 2.88 -3.81 -14.18
C ARG A 630 3.80 -4.04 -15.39
N PRO A 631 4.05 -5.27 -15.87
CA PRO A 631 4.94 -5.49 -17.03
C PRO A 631 4.46 -4.80 -18.32
N TYR A 632 3.15 -4.52 -18.42
CA TYR A 632 2.51 -3.97 -19.61
C TYR A 632 2.18 -2.48 -19.47
N VAL A 633 2.54 -1.85 -18.35
CA VAL A 633 2.25 -0.42 -18.09
C VAL A 633 3.55 0.32 -17.81
N LEU A 634 3.90 1.24 -18.70
CA LEU A 634 4.96 2.21 -18.45
C LEU A 634 4.33 3.55 -18.08
N ARG A 635 4.49 3.99 -16.83
CA ARG A 635 3.95 5.25 -16.31
C ARG A 635 5.04 6.09 -15.67
N ARG A 636 5.30 7.26 -16.24
CA ARG A 636 6.21 8.27 -15.68
C ARG A 636 5.47 9.59 -15.44
N LEU A 637 5.82 10.24 -14.34
CA LEU A 637 5.21 11.50 -13.91
C LEU A 637 6.13 12.68 -14.19
N LYS A 638 5.56 13.85 -14.50
CA LYS A 638 6.36 15.09 -14.65
C LYS A 638 7.02 15.55 -13.36
N THR A 639 6.45 15.17 -12.22
CA THR A 639 6.98 15.47 -10.89
C THR A 639 8.23 14.65 -10.55
N ASP A 640 8.51 13.60 -11.31
CA ASP A 640 9.71 12.80 -11.12
C ASP A 640 10.92 13.53 -11.72
N LYS A 641 11.76 14.07 -10.83
CA LYS A 641 12.97 14.82 -11.22
C LYS A 641 14.02 13.96 -11.92
N SER A 642 13.95 12.63 -11.83
CA SER A 642 14.79 11.74 -12.63
C SER A 642 14.39 11.70 -14.11
N ILE A 643 13.15 12.09 -14.43
CA ILE A 643 12.57 12.09 -15.79
C ILE A 643 12.63 13.49 -16.40
N ILE A 644 12.26 14.52 -15.64
CA ILE A 644 12.40 15.93 -16.05
C ILE A 644 12.97 16.75 -14.89
N ALA A 645 14.23 17.16 -15.00
CA ALA A 645 14.85 18.08 -14.06
C ALA A 645 14.45 19.54 -14.29
N ASP A 646 14.14 19.91 -15.54
CA ASP A 646 14.03 21.31 -15.98
C ASP A 646 12.62 21.91 -15.88
N LEU A 647 11.61 21.14 -15.44
CA LEU A 647 10.26 21.70 -15.25
C LEU A 647 10.16 22.36 -13.87
N PRO A 648 9.75 23.64 -13.78
CA PRO A 648 9.42 24.25 -12.50
C PRO A 648 8.24 23.53 -11.86
N ASP A 649 8.17 23.58 -10.53
CA ASP A 649 7.11 22.90 -9.79
C ASP A 649 5.74 23.56 -10.08
N LYS A 650 4.71 22.73 -10.33
CA LYS A 650 3.34 23.21 -10.50
C LYS A 650 2.82 23.74 -9.17
N THR A 651 2.58 25.04 -9.07
CA THR A 651 1.86 25.63 -7.94
C THR A 651 0.36 25.61 -8.22
N GLU A 652 -0.42 25.03 -7.31
CA GLU A 652 -1.89 25.03 -7.38
C GLU A 652 -2.46 25.85 -6.23
N VAL A 653 -3.09 26.98 -6.56
CA VAL A 653 -3.69 27.90 -5.58
C VAL A 653 -5.19 27.95 -5.82
N LYS A 654 -5.96 27.44 -4.85
CA LYS A 654 -7.42 27.57 -4.87
C LYS A 654 -7.79 28.99 -4.46
N THR A 655 -8.49 29.67 -5.36
CA THR A 655 -8.98 31.03 -5.13
C THR A 655 -10.47 30.98 -4.87
N PHE A 656 -10.88 31.46 -3.69
CA PHE A 656 -12.29 31.57 -3.32
C PHE A 656 -12.79 32.99 -3.60
N CYS A 657 -14.05 33.09 -4.05
CA CYS A 657 -14.74 34.36 -4.25
C CYS A 657 -16.15 34.26 -3.63
N PRO A 658 -16.65 35.34 -3.01
CA PRO A 658 -18.04 35.38 -2.56
C PRO A 658 -19.00 35.44 -3.76
N LEU A 659 -20.24 35.02 -3.56
CA LEU A 659 -21.31 35.28 -4.54
C LEU A 659 -21.62 36.78 -4.54
N SER A 660 -21.88 37.35 -5.71
CA SER A 660 -22.48 38.69 -5.81
C SER A 660 -23.89 38.70 -5.20
N ARG A 661 -24.43 39.88 -4.92
CA ARG A 661 -25.82 40.00 -4.41
C ARG A 661 -26.83 39.36 -5.37
N LYS A 662 -26.67 39.59 -6.68
CA LYS A 662 -27.53 39.02 -7.73
C LYS A 662 -27.39 37.50 -7.80
N GLN A 663 -26.17 36.97 -7.70
CA GLN A 663 -25.95 35.52 -7.63
C GLN A 663 -26.58 34.90 -6.39
N ALA A 664 -26.40 35.51 -5.21
CA ALA A 664 -26.94 35.00 -3.96
C ALA A 664 -28.48 34.93 -3.98
N ALA A 665 -29.14 35.97 -4.49
CA ALA A 665 -30.61 35.99 -4.62
C ALA A 665 -31.12 34.87 -5.55
N LEU A 666 -30.55 34.75 -6.75
CA LEU A 666 -30.93 33.71 -7.71
C LEU A 666 -30.62 32.30 -7.19
N TYR A 667 -29.50 32.15 -6.48
CA TYR A 667 -29.11 30.87 -5.88
C TYR A 667 -30.10 30.45 -4.80
N GLN A 668 -30.45 31.37 -3.88
CA GLN A 668 -31.41 31.09 -2.82
C GLN A 668 -32.81 30.76 -3.38
N GLN A 669 -33.25 31.50 -4.41
CA GLN A 669 -34.49 31.20 -5.12
C GLN A 669 -34.45 29.79 -5.74
N ALA A 670 -33.37 29.42 -6.43
CA ALA A 670 -33.23 28.10 -7.03
C ALA A 670 -33.20 26.98 -5.98
N VAL A 671 -32.62 27.22 -4.79
CA VAL A 671 -32.64 26.25 -3.68
C VAL A 671 -34.05 26.07 -3.12
N ALA A 672 -34.79 27.16 -2.93
CA ALA A 672 -36.18 27.09 -2.46
C ALA A 672 -37.09 26.38 -3.46
N GLU A 673 -36.94 26.67 -4.76
CA GLU A 673 -37.66 25.97 -5.83
C GLU A 673 -37.30 24.48 -5.87
N LEU A 674 -36.01 24.13 -5.72
CA LEU A 674 -35.59 22.72 -5.64
C LEU A 674 -36.25 22.01 -4.46
N ALA A 675 -36.30 22.65 -3.29
CA ALA A 675 -36.94 22.07 -2.11
C ALA A 675 -38.41 21.73 -2.39
N GLY A 676 -39.17 22.68 -2.94
CA GLY A 676 -40.58 22.45 -3.30
C GLY A 676 -40.76 21.35 -4.36
N HIS A 677 -39.88 21.27 -5.36
CA HIS A 677 -39.95 20.21 -6.38
C HIS A 677 -39.59 18.80 -5.86
N LEU A 678 -39.00 18.69 -4.67
CA LEU A 678 -38.57 17.41 -4.09
C LEU A 678 -39.55 16.84 -3.05
N GLU A 679 -40.58 17.59 -2.66
CA GLU A 679 -41.52 17.18 -1.59
C GLU A 679 -42.29 15.90 -1.94
N ASP A 680 -42.68 15.71 -3.22
CA ASP A 680 -43.52 14.57 -3.66
C ASP A 680 -42.92 13.72 -4.80
N VAL A 681 -41.59 13.73 -4.97
CA VAL A 681 -40.95 13.06 -6.12
C VAL A 681 -39.88 12.06 -5.69
N ASP A 682 -40.05 10.81 -6.13
CA ASP A 682 -39.13 9.71 -5.87
C ASP A 682 -38.50 9.09 -7.14
N GLY A 683 -37.48 8.25 -6.90
CA GLY A 683 -36.87 7.42 -7.93
C GLY A 683 -36.10 8.19 -9.02
N ILE A 684 -36.40 7.90 -10.28
CA ILE A 684 -35.68 8.45 -11.45
C ILE A 684 -36.04 9.93 -11.67
N LYS A 685 -37.31 10.31 -11.46
CA LYS A 685 -37.77 11.70 -11.61
C LYS A 685 -37.05 12.64 -10.64
N ARG A 686 -36.88 12.22 -9.38
CA ARG A 686 -36.13 12.96 -8.36
C ARG A 686 -34.69 13.23 -8.79
N ARG A 687 -34.00 12.18 -9.28
CA ARG A 687 -32.62 12.29 -9.78
C ARG A 687 -32.51 13.24 -10.97
N GLY A 688 -33.48 13.21 -11.89
CA GLY A 688 -33.55 14.15 -13.02
C GLY A 688 -33.65 15.62 -12.58
N ILE A 689 -34.55 15.91 -11.62
CA ILE A 689 -34.73 17.26 -11.06
C ILE A 689 -33.44 17.75 -10.38
N VAL A 690 -32.84 16.92 -9.52
CA VAL A 690 -31.59 17.26 -8.83
C VAL A 690 -30.48 17.60 -9.84
N LEU A 691 -30.32 16.79 -10.89
CA LEU A 691 -29.30 17.04 -11.93
C LEU A 691 -29.56 18.35 -12.68
N ALA A 692 -30.81 18.66 -13.01
CA ALA A 692 -31.18 19.92 -13.65
C ALA A 692 -30.88 21.14 -12.77
N PHE A 693 -31.22 21.08 -11.48
CA PHE A 693 -30.93 22.16 -10.55
C PHE A 693 -29.43 22.30 -10.25
N LEU A 694 -28.67 21.21 -10.18
CA LEU A 694 -27.21 21.29 -10.09
C LEU A 694 -26.59 22.03 -11.29
N MET A 695 -27.14 21.84 -12.49
CA MET A 695 -26.71 22.58 -13.69
C MET A 695 -27.06 24.07 -13.58
N ARG A 696 -28.30 24.40 -13.17
CA ARG A 696 -28.73 25.78 -12.92
C ARG A 696 -27.87 26.48 -11.88
N LEU A 697 -27.63 25.85 -10.72
CA LEU A 697 -26.80 26.41 -9.66
C LEU A 697 -25.36 26.65 -10.15
N LYS A 698 -24.80 25.75 -10.97
CA LYS A 698 -23.50 25.96 -11.62
C LYS A 698 -23.49 27.19 -12.53
N GLN A 699 -24.53 27.37 -13.35
CA GLN A 699 -24.67 28.54 -14.23
C GLN A 699 -24.76 29.83 -13.41
N ILE A 700 -25.62 29.88 -12.39
CA ILE A 700 -25.74 31.04 -11.47
C ILE A 700 -24.38 31.36 -10.82
N CYS A 701 -23.69 30.36 -10.29
CA CYS A 701 -22.37 30.53 -9.66
C CYS A 701 -21.25 30.96 -10.63
N ASN A 702 -21.42 30.74 -11.94
CA ASN A 702 -20.51 31.28 -12.94
C ASN A 702 -20.87 32.74 -13.27
N HIS A 703 -22.12 32.99 -13.64
CA HIS A 703 -22.64 34.32 -13.92
C HIS A 703 -24.18 34.32 -13.94
N PRO A 704 -24.88 35.31 -13.35
CA PRO A 704 -26.34 35.43 -13.42
C PRO A 704 -26.92 35.34 -14.84
N SER A 705 -26.36 36.10 -15.78
CA SER A 705 -26.73 36.08 -17.21
C SER A 705 -26.60 34.73 -17.89
N GLN A 706 -25.75 33.82 -17.37
CA GLN A 706 -25.66 32.47 -17.91
C GLN A 706 -26.96 31.69 -17.66
N TRP A 707 -27.58 31.90 -16.50
CA TRP A 707 -28.86 31.30 -16.17
C TRP A 707 -30.03 32.09 -16.77
N LEU A 708 -29.98 33.42 -16.68
CA LEU A 708 -31.08 34.29 -17.11
C LEU A 708 -31.21 34.39 -18.64
N GLY A 709 -30.11 34.19 -19.38
CA GLY A 709 -30.10 34.35 -20.84
C GLY A 709 -30.31 35.81 -21.29
N ASP A 710 -30.12 36.78 -20.39
CA ASP A 710 -30.39 38.22 -20.64
C ASP A 710 -29.28 38.92 -21.45
N GLY A 711 -28.15 38.25 -21.68
CA GLY A 711 -27.03 38.78 -22.45
C GLY A 711 -26.23 39.89 -21.78
N ALA A 712 -26.51 40.25 -20.52
CA ALA A 712 -25.88 41.41 -19.86
C ALA A 712 -24.39 41.19 -19.51
N TRP A 713 -24.06 40.05 -18.90
CA TRP A 713 -22.67 39.64 -18.59
C TRP A 713 -21.78 40.68 -17.88
N ASN A 714 -22.39 41.54 -17.05
CA ASN A 714 -21.66 42.58 -16.30
C ASN A 714 -20.67 41.98 -15.31
N GLU A 715 -19.43 42.48 -15.28
CA GLU A 715 -18.36 41.92 -14.43
C GLU A 715 -18.75 41.89 -12.94
N GLU A 716 -19.31 42.99 -12.44
CA GLU A 716 -19.78 43.17 -11.05
C GLU A 716 -20.90 42.22 -10.61
N ASP A 717 -21.64 41.66 -11.56
CA ASP A 717 -22.70 40.70 -11.29
C ASP A 717 -22.15 39.30 -10.96
N SER A 718 -20.86 39.03 -11.16
CA SER A 718 -20.23 37.74 -10.87
C SER A 718 -18.97 37.86 -10.02
N GLY A 719 -19.00 37.23 -8.85
CA GLY A 719 -17.82 37.13 -7.99
C GLY A 719 -16.64 36.42 -8.66
N LYS A 720 -16.89 35.52 -9.62
CA LYS A 720 -15.82 34.86 -10.38
C LYS A 720 -15.20 35.78 -11.44
N LEU A 721 -15.99 36.62 -12.12
CA LEU A 721 -15.44 37.54 -13.11
C LEU A 721 -14.63 38.65 -12.44
N VAL A 722 -15.15 39.24 -11.36
CA VAL A 722 -14.38 40.19 -10.53
C VAL A 722 -13.09 39.53 -10.04
N ARG A 723 -13.14 38.28 -9.56
CA ARG A 723 -11.91 37.63 -9.09
C ARG A 723 -10.94 37.30 -10.23
N LEU A 724 -11.46 36.99 -11.42
CA LEU A 724 -10.64 36.77 -12.60
C LEU A 724 -9.95 38.07 -13.05
N ARG A 725 -10.59 39.24 -12.87
CA ARG A 725 -9.97 40.58 -13.09
C ARG A 725 -8.72 40.76 -12.28
N ASP A 726 -8.82 40.57 -10.96
CA ASP A 726 -7.67 40.67 -10.05
C ASP A 726 -6.50 39.80 -10.51
N ILE A 727 -6.79 38.57 -10.96
CA ILE A 727 -5.76 37.62 -11.40
C ILE A 727 -5.18 38.04 -12.75
N ALA A 728 -6.05 38.38 -13.71
CA ALA A 728 -5.67 38.71 -15.07
C ALA A 728 -4.84 40.00 -15.14
N GLU A 729 -5.15 41.00 -14.32
CA GLU A 729 -4.37 42.25 -14.24
C GLU A 729 -2.94 42.00 -13.74
N VAL A 730 -2.77 41.13 -12.73
CA VAL A 730 -1.44 40.76 -12.24
C VAL A 730 -0.65 40.00 -13.32
N VAL A 731 -1.30 39.07 -14.04
CA VAL A 731 -0.67 38.33 -15.14
C VAL A 731 -0.28 39.27 -16.27
N ALA A 732 -1.16 40.20 -16.65
CA ALA A 732 -0.91 41.19 -17.70
C ALA A 732 0.21 42.16 -17.32
N ALA A 733 0.25 42.65 -16.09
CA ALA A 733 1.32 43.51 -15.57
C ALA A 733 2.69 42.82 -15.59
N ARG A 734 2.71 41.49 -15.43
CA ARG A 734 3.93 40.66 -15.57
C ARG A 734 4.24 40.25 -17.01
N GLN A 735 3.40 40.63 -17.98
CA GLN A 735 3.49 40.23 -19.39
C GLN A 735 3.50 38.71 -19.59
N GLU A 736 2.78 38.00 -18.71
CA GLU A 736 2.64 36.55 -18.77
C GLU A 736 1.42 36.13 -19.61
N LYS A 737 1.38 34.86 -20.03
CA LYS A 737 0.26 34.30 -20.80
C LYS A 737 -0.66 33.48 -19.89
N ALA A 738 -1.97 33.72 -19.98
CA ALA A 738 -2.99 32.94 -19.28
C ALA A 738 -3.75 31.99 -20.23
N LEU A 739 -4.14 30.83 -19.69
CA LEU A 739 -5.11 29.93 -20.32
C LEU A 739 -6.32 29.79 -19.38
N ILE A 740 -7.50 30.18 -19.86
CA ILE A 740 -8.74 30.14 -19.08
C ILE A 740 -9.60 28.97 -19.58
N PHE A 741 -9.92 28.04 -18.68
CA PHE A 741 -10.75 26.88 -18.98
C PHE A 741 -12.16 27.04 -18.41
N THR A 742 -13.18 26.68 -19.19
CA THR A 742 -14.58 26.70 -18.77
C THR A 742 -15.32 25.47 -19.31
N GLN A 743 -16.30 24.98 -18.55
CA GLN A 743 -17.16 23.86 -18.97
C GLN A 743 -18.23 24.28 -19.99
N PHE A 744 -18.57 25.56 -20.05
CA PHE A 744 -19.70 26.06 -20.84
C PHE A 744 -19.22 26.93 -21.99
N LYS A 745 -19.43 26.49 -23.24
CA LYS A 745 -19.02 27.23 -24.43
C LYS A 745 -19.58 28.66 -24.45
N GLU A 746 -20.83 28.85 -24.04
CA GLU A 746 -21.50 30.16 -23.99
C GLU A 746 -20.78 31.19 -23.11
N THR A 747 -19.99 30.77 -22.12
CA THR A 747 -19.20 31.68 -21.27
C THR A 747 -17.96 32.23 -21.98
N THR A 748 -17.52 31.61 -23.09
CA THR A 748 -16.29 32.03 -23.78
C THR A 748 -16.43 33.36 -24.51
N ALA A 749 -17.56 33.59 -25.19
CA ALA A 749 -17.79 34.81 -25.95
C ALA A 749 -17.85 36.07 -25.07
N PRO A 750 -18.55 36.07 -23.91
CA PRO A 750 -18.55 37.22 -22.99
C PRO A 750 -17.17 37.54 -22.39
N LEU A 751 -16.30 36.55 -22.18
CA LEU A 751 -14.96 36.79 -21.61
C LEU A 751 -14.05 37.60 -22.54
N VAL A 752 -14.25 37.53 -23.86
CA VAL A 752 -13.42 38.23 -24.84
C VAL A 752 -13.48 39.76 -24.68
N PRO A 753 -14.64 40.43 -24.82
CA PRO A 753 -14.70 41.88 -24.66
C PRO A 753 -14.35 42.33 -23.24
N THR A 754 -14.63 41.51 -22.22
CA THR A 754 -14.31 41.84 -20.83
C THR A 754 -12.81 41.84 -20.55
N PHE A 755 -12.03 40.88 -21.08
CA PHE A 755 -10.62 40.69 -20.68
C PHE A 755 -9.58 40.95 -21.76
N LEU A 756 -9.94 40.85 -23.04
CA LEU A 756 -8.99 40.96 -24.15
C LEU A 756 -9.08 42.30 -24.90
N GLY A 757 -10.06 43.13 -24.55
CA GLY A 757 -10.42 44.33 -25.30
C GLY A 757 -11.07 43.97 -26.65
N THR A 758 -11.73 44.96 -27.26
CA THR A 758 -12.21 44.87 -28.64
C THR A 758 -11.18 45.39 -29.61
#